data_AF-A0A828NHQ7-F1
#
_entry.id   AF-A0A828NHQ7-F1
#
_cell.length_a   1.000
_cell.length_b   1.000
_cell.length_c   1.000
_cell.angle_alpha   90.00
_cell.angle_beta   90.00
_cell.angle_gamma   90.00
#
_symmetry.space_group_name_H-M   'P 1'
#
loop_
_entity.id
_entity.type
_entity.pdbx_description
1 polymer ?
#
loop_
_entity_poly.entity_id
_entity_poly.type
_entity_poly.pdbx_seq_one_letter_code
_entity_poly.pdbx_strand_id
1 'polypeptide(L)'
;MRVETVRQEYHKNDNIEQHTKKTRSKRRIKTASMDSVIEIGKRIQAEISSTLQPNNYKIASTKGNWKSSLMIRAGLLFSNYQSMSTEKTREYKAVISHGGFSSFHLQHHTLNNEKDAAMNDKFKYMKNENRIHLKKMRKRRSVDDVIDDKQLNKKTMSIYDITSDNIDKKIGWNIEKKNKISPELIDKLKSNIDKYQELSDKNSREGIYLLKTQSNVLSQIYKNLQVNEDNKLLLSNIKSIINQIQNEYVSHKVSIEKNIHVVWVAGAPPDSITKYATAYKLAYPDFIFNLWIDIKAMGAYIFNKILREIAFENAKHDLVASLNKEELNIIKNNAPIGKELQDKLARSFEYNLLKSQIKIQDSVMNYAYIRGVLNFSDGERIGFLKDILNYDEKKIESFQAEINKNRERTDLIKEKLISILGEDKVVIHDVSTLSDMKIVHRKQHYQQELILRWNYASATDQLRMYILKEHGGIYTDYDVTPGYTKAVYNILEENSNNFDFLEKEECRRAFNDEILSIASNEESSGYKNKLSNDEKTRLDKIIHEIKKIGTDNLFSPIDTTVIRDSMLMSKRYQWWGEDKGWNIRGNNNFLATHKGSKVTEFVISGQDNAYRQLFDIREKLRTESINVQHHYYAGDNIEEINSGSIEKNTPLDHKEYGIGSLFSKYRMDGIIPRVYSTLHITGPDAIMKSMRDYYNSLGALGQCRLDPSNKHFKGLSQDSFIGNLKRINGIEGEHYDWKNQESFGINDITPDDVSSWTAKIIDIKSFLYDIVYRDQPNSSFPPPVIEIDVKRLTIGWPSEVKGKLRSLWPNFEDEYNRLLNGNFINLNSLSNIDKKIHQYLILSENKLVKWSGISLAEKLNDYLNKFTIPIGNKVHYLLSEISEQHDEYKKSMFSVLASDPDAKLVIWRNDKYNKYLVIKELSILQGRKSKIEELMKECSPQQHDNLKIYHRLKRKEQLGMITPEEQLSLIDTITLISEDQGLKQRIIDIENTLHSFYIEKKLVSNLDKIQNIKSLKGAGRYRDIEYLWNRYVGKEQEILNDIMNNAQSRNLQDKIEIKDVSNELSHSTLINKLVYDGYGFDDFKQVMKYNILYREPGLLLQKAVVAVPSGELVDIINKHTSNNDEETSAILNKLYQHFFGDKTVDFDSSIEEQRVKINFELVLSELDIDNLGKY
;
A
#
# COMPACT_ATOMS: atom_id res chain seq x y z
N MET A 1 73.29 42.86 -42.18
CA MET A 1 73.29 41.86 -41.08
C MET A 1 72.02 41.02 -41.26
N ARG A 2 72.01 39.67 -41.15
CA ARG A 2 72.36 38.82 -39.98
C ARG A 2 71.53 39.18 -38.74
N VAL A 3 70.96 38.26 -37.94
CA VAL A 3 70.62 36.82 -38.03
C VAL A 3 69.72 36.54 -36.78
N GLU A 4 68.87 35.53 -36.60
CA GLU A 4 69.13 34.10 -36.30
C GLU A 4 67.75 33.36 -36.16
N THR A 5 67.59 32.18 -36.77
CA THR A 5 66.97 30.88 -36.31
C THR A 5 65.91 30.80 -35.16
N VAL A 6 65.06 29.78 -34.95
CA VAL A 6 64.84 28.39 -35.47
C VAL A 6 63.44 27.93 -34.96
N ARG A 7 62.62 27.04 -35.56
CA ARG A 7 62.53 26.41 -36.90
C ARG A 7 61.06 26.01 -37.12
N GLN A 8 60.60 25.98 -38.37
CA GLN A 8 59.50 25.11 -38.82
C GLN A 8 60.13 23.95 -39.60
N GLU A 9 59.48 22.79 -39.66
CA GLU A 9 59.82 21.73 -40.64
C GLU A 9 58.56 21.19 -41.33
N TYR A 10 58.68 20.95 -42.63
CA TYR A 10 57.61 20.59 -43.56
C TYR A 10 58.19 19.58 -44.56
N HIS A 11 57.80 18.31 -44.49
CA HIS A 11 57.98 17.33 -45.56
C HIS A 11 56.76 16.38 -45.49
N LYS A 12 55.91 16.26 -46.53
CA LYS A 12 56.08 15.85 -47.94
C LYS A 12 55.84 14.34 -48.14
N ASN A 13 55.03 14.05 -49.16
CA ASN A 13 54.90 12.77 -49.87
C ASN A 13 54.21 11.62 -49.06
N ASP A 14 53.47 10.69 -49.66
CA ASP A 14 53.15 10.55 -51.09
C ASP A 14 51.74 9.99 -51.41
N ASN A 15 51.46 9.90 -52.70
CA ASN A 15 50.19 9.54 -53.32
C ASN A 15 49.78 8.06 -53.19
N ILE A 16 48.46 7.85 -53.37
CA ILE A 16 47.81 6.77 -54.14
C ILE A 16 48.49 5.39 -54.13
N GLU A 17 47.82 4.40 -53.53
CA GLU A 17 47.64 3.14 -54.26
C GLU A 17 46.28 2.48 -53.99
N GLN A 18 45.59 2.09 -55.07
CA GLN A 18 44.39 1.24 -55.00
C GLN A 18 44.84 -0.22 -55.13
N HIS A 19 44.62 -1.05 -54.11
CA HIS A 19 44.78 -2.50 -54.30
C HIS A 19 43.51 -3.30 -54.01
N THR A 20 42.91 -3.81 -55.09
CA THR A 20 41.85 -4.81 -55.05
C THR A 20 42.44 -6.21 -55.04
N LYS A 21 41.91 -7.11 -54.19
CA LYS A 21 41.27 -8.37 -54.62
C LYS A 21 40.92 -9.32 -53.46
N LYS A 22 39.67 -9.80 -53.49
CA LYS A 22 39.19 -11.17 -53.24
C LYS A 22 39.87 -11.99 -52.12
N THR A 23 39.03 -12.40 -51.16
CA THR A 23 38.81 -13.84 -50.94
C THR A 23 37.32 -14.16 -51.00
N ARG A 24 36.91 -15.10 -51.86
CA ARG A 24 35.55 -15.69 -51.81
C ARG A 24 35.52 -16.70 -50.66
N SER A 25 34.65 -16.53 -49.67
CA SER A 25 34.21 -17.65 -48.82
C SER A 25 32.73 -17.95 -49.08
N LYS A 26 32.40 -19.24 -49.19
CA LYS A 26 31.05 -19.70 -49.57
C LYS A 26 30.08 -19.52 -48.40
N ARG A 27 29.26 -18.47 -48.39
CA ARG A 27 28.01 -18.47 -47.61
C ARG A 27 26.87 -19.02 -48.47
N ARG A 28 26.57 -20.31 -48.31
CA ARG A 28 25.24 -20.85 -48.63
C ARG A 28 24.25 -20.09 -47.75
N ILE A 29 23.37 -19.29 -48.34
CA ILE A 29 22.26 -18.67 -47.62
C ILE A 29 21.23 -19.78 -47.39
N LYS A 30 21.26 -20.39 -46.20
CA LYS A 30 20.08 -21.07 -45.66
C LYS A 30 19.02 -20.02 -45.31
N THR A 31 17.79 -20.49 -45.14
CA THR A 31 16.68 -19.74 -44.52
C THR A 31 17.15 -18.91 -43.32
N ALA A 32 16.56 -17.72 -43.15
CA ALA A 32 17.01 -16.71 -42.19
C ALA A 32 17.17 -17.31 -40.79
N SER A 33 18.41 -17.38 -40.31
CA SER A 33 18.72 -17.91 -38.98
C SER A 33 18.24 -16.96 -37.88
N MET A 34 17.94 -17.51 -36.70
CA MET A 34 17.53 -16.73 -35.53
C MET A 34 18.55 -15.63 -35.17
N ASP A 35 19.84 -15.88 -35.42
CA ASP A 35 20.91 -14.87 -35.29
C ASP A 35 20.68 -13.62 -36.13
N SER A 36 20.13 -13.76 -37.35
CA SER A 36 19.81 -12.61 -38.21
C SER A 36 18.66 -11.78 -37.66
N VAL A 37 17.63 -12.44 -37.09
CA VAL A 37 16.51 -11.78 -36.41
C VAL A 37 17.00 -11.08 -35.13
N ILE A 38 17.89 -11.72 -34.38
CA ILE A 38 18.54 -11.13 -33.20
C ILE A 38 19.44 -9.95 -33.59
N GLU A 39 20.18 -10.03 -34.70
CA GLU A 39 21.01 -8.95 -35.24
C GLU A 39 20.17 -7.75 -35.71
N ILE A 40 19.01 -8.00 -36.32
CA ILE A 40 18.03 -6.97 -36.72
C ILE A 40 17.37 -6.35 -35.48
N GLY A 41 16.92 -7.16 -34.53
CA GLY A 41 16.38 -6.70 -33.25
C GLY A 41 17.37 -5.83 -32.46
N LYS A 42 18.65 -6.23 -32.41
CA LYS A 42 19.74 -5.41 -31.86
C LYS A 42 19.91 -4.08 -32.60
N ARG A 43 19.76 -4.04 -33.93
CA ARG A 43 19.87 -2.80 -34.72
C ARG A 43 18.69 -1.87 -34.49
N ILE A 44 17.47 -2.38 -34.42
CA ILE A 44 16.28 -1.60 -34.04
C ILE A 44 16.46 -1.05 -32.61
N GLN A 45 16.84 -1.90 -31.66
CA GLN A 45 17.08 -1.52 -30.27
C GLN A 45 18.26 -0.53 -30.11
N ALA A 46 19.29 -0.64 -30.94
CA ALA A 46 20.42 0.28 -30.98
C ALA A 46 20.06 1.64 -31.63
N GLU A 47 19.32 1.66 -32.74
CA GLU A 47 18.90 2.91 -33.40
C GLU A 47 17.86 3.66 -32.54
N ILE A 48 16.98 2.94 -31.81
CA ILE A 48 16.16 3.50 -30.73
C ILE A 48 17.05 4.08 -29.61
N SER A 49 18.04 3.32 -29.13
CA SER A 49 18.94 3.77 -28.05
C SER A 49 19.78 4.99 -28.44
N SER A 50 20.28 5.07 -29.68
CA SER A 50 21.07 6.20 -30.17
C SER A 50 20.23 7.44 -30.44
N THR A 51 18.94 7.26 -30.79
CA THR A 51 18.00 8.38 -30.94
C THR A 51 17.62 8.98 -29.58
N LEU A 52 17.75 8.23 -28.49
CA LEU A 52 17.30 8.66 -27.15
C LEU A 52 18.38 9.29 -26.25
N GLN A 53 19.69 9.05 -26.43
CA GLN A 53 20.74 9.78 -25.68
C GLN A 53 22.09 9.95 -26.42
N PRO A 54 22.64 11.17 -26.52
CA PRO A 54 24.03 11.40 -26.89
C PRO A 54 24.96 11.42 -25.65
N ASN A 55 25.40 10.23 -25.22
CA ASN A 55 26.78 9.88 -24.79
C ASN A 55 26.84 8.83 -23.65
N ASN A 56 27.27 7.62 -24.03
CA ASN A 56 28.11 6.68 -23.29
C ASN A 56 28.11 6.70 -21.74
N TYR A 57 27.27 5.86 -21.13
CA TYR A 57 27.72 4.93 -20.07
C TYR A 57 26.93 3.62 -20.13
N LYS A 58 27.57 2.50 -19.78
CA LYS A 58 26.95 1.16 -19.85
C LYS A 58 25.80 1.04 -18.84
N ILE A 59 24.67 0.48 -19.29
CA ILE A 59 23.56 0.10 -18.39
C ILE A 59 24.02 -1.07 -17.53
N ALA A 60 24.17 -0.84 -16.23
CA ALA A 60 24.34 -1.88 -15.22
C ALA A 60 22.97 -2.31 -14.68
N SER A 61 22.77 -3.61 -14.49
CA SER A 61 21.52 -4.16 -13.94
C SER A 61 21.50 -4.09 -12.41
N THR A 62 20.79 -3.13 -11.84
CA THR A 62 20.56 -3.03 -10.38
C THR A 62 19.06 -2.93 -10.06
N LYS A 63 18.62 -3.60 -9.01
CA LYS A 63 17.19 -3.63 -8.60
C LYS A 63 16.76 -2.29 -8.01
N GLY A 64 15.52 -1.90 -8.35
CA GLY A 64 14.93 -0.60 -8.01
C GLY A 64 15.33 0.48 -9.03
N ASN A 65 14.45 0.81 -9.97
CA ASN A 65 14.72 1.86 -10.95
C ASN A 65 13.42 2.37 -11.60
N TRP A 66 13.01 3.59 -11.26
CA TRP A 66 11.75 4.23 -11.69
C TRP A 66 11.90 5.06 -12.98
N LYS A 67 13.14 5.13 -13.51
CA LYS A 67 13.45 5.51 -14.91
C LYS A 67 12.66 4.68 -15.90
N SER A 68 12.39 3.42 -15.54
CA SER A 68 11.49 2.52 -16.28
C SER A 68 10.07 3.08 -16.30
N SER A 69 9.55 3.53 -15.16
CA SER A 69 8.22 4.15 -15.06
C SER A 69 8.10 5.45 -15.88
N LEU A 70 9.18 6.23 -16.03
CA LEU A 70 9.18 7.39 -16.92
C LEU A 70 9.19 7.01 -18.41
N MET A 71 10.03 6.04 -18.81
CA MET A 71 10.01 5.47 -20.17
C MET A 71 8.66 4.82 -20.50
N ILE A 72 8.01 4.19 -19.52
CA ILE A 72 6.69 3.57 -19.63
C ILE A 72 5.59 4.64 -19.69
N ARG A 73 5.65 5.73 -18.92
CA ARG A 73 4.71 6.86 -19.07
C ARG A 73 4.82 7.52 -20.45
N ALA A 74 6.03 7.66 -21.00
CA ALA A 74 6.20 8.08 -22.37
C ALA A 74 5.57 7.07 -23.35
N GLY A 75 5.81 5.77 -23.18
CA GLY A 75 5.19 4.71 -23.99
C GLY A 75 3.65 4.69 -23.91
N LEU A 76 3.08 4.89 -22.73
CA LEU A 76 1.63 4.92 -22.50
C LEU A 76 0.98 6.15 -23.16
N LEU A 77 1.65 7.30 -23.16
CA LEU A 77 1.22 8.47 -23.92
C LEU A 77 1.34 8.29 -25.45
N PHE A 78 2.03 7.24 -25.91
CA PHE A 78 2.05 6.79 -27.31
C PHE A 78 1.20 5.52 -27.55
N SER A 79 0.47 4.98 -26.55
CA SER A 79 -0.35 3.77 -26.71
C SER A 79 -1.80 3.90 -26.22
N ASN A 80 -2.15 4.90 -25.41
CA ASN A 80 -3.50 5.09 -24.86
C ASN A 80 -4.53 5.65 -25.88
N TYR A 81 -4.53 5.12 -27.10
CA TYR A 81 -5.62 5.30 -28.05
C TYR A 81 -5.87 4.06 -28.92
N GLN A 82 -5.95 2.90 -28.28
CA GLN A 82 -6.79 1.81 -28.76
C GLN A 82 -7.76 1.39 -27.64
N SER A 83 -9.04 1.78 -27.82
CA SER A 83 -10.24 1.46 -27.03
C SER A 83 -10.21 1.75 -25.51
N MET A 84 -11.16 2.58 -25.07
CA MET A 84 -11.88 2.23 -23.84
C MET A 84 -12.74 0.98 -24.11
N SER A 85 -12.70 0.02 -23.18
CA SER A 85 -13.66 -1.08 -22.95
C SER A 85 -14.35 -1.76 -24.14
N THR A 86 -14.11 -3.08 -24.27
CA THR A 86 -15.21 -4.04 -24.42
C THR A 86 -15.05 -5.16 -23.39
N GLU A 87 -16.14 -5.50 -22.69
CA GLU A 87 -16.18 -6.70 -21.84
C GLU A 87 -16.21 -7.98 -22.70
N LYS A 88 -15.85 -9.12 -22.09
CA LYS A 88 -16.31 -10.48 -22.46
C LYS A 88 -16.25 -10.88 -23.95
N THR A 89 -15.09 -11.33 -24.42
CA THR A 89 -15.04 -12.36 -25.48
C THR A 89 -15.07 -13.76 -24.85
N ARG A 90 -16.24 -14.42 -24.89
CA ARG A 90 -16.36 -15.86 -24.55
C ARG A 90 -15.59 -16.71 -25.57
N GLU A 91 -14.97 -17.80 -25.11
CA GLU A 91 -14.43 -18.84 -25.99
C GLU A 91 -15.53 -19.52 -26.81
N TYR A 92 -15.80 -19.05 -28.02
CA TYR A 92 -16.53 -19.87 -29.01
C TYR A 92 -15.57 -20.85 -29.67
N LYS A 93 -15.70 -22.12 -29.28
CA LYS A 93 -14.91 -23.23 -29.82
C LYS A 93 -15.14 -23.35 -31.33
N ALA A 94 -14.07 -23.25 -32.11
CA ALA A 94 -14.07 -23.73 -33.49
C ALA A 94 -14.23 -25.26 -33.47
N VAL A 95 -15.30 -25.77 -34.09
CA VAL A 95 -15.63 -27.21 -34.13
C VAL A 95 -15.49 -27.72 -35.55
N ILE A 96 -14.53 -28.63 -35.76
CA ILE A 96 -14.35 -29.49 -36.97
C ILE A 96 -14.11 -28.66 -38.26
N SER A 97 -12.88 -28.39 -38.71
CA SER A 97 -11.67 -29.21 -38.90
C SER A 97 -11.73 -30.20 -40.07
N HIS A 98 -10.72 -30.14 -40.94
CA HIS A 98 -10.15 -31.12 -41.90
C HIS A 98 -9.27 -30.30 -42.87
N GLY A 99 -7.99 -30.58 -43.16
CA GLY A 99 -6.97 -31.49 -42.64
C GLY A 99 -5.74 -31.34 -43.55
N GLY A 100 -4.48 -31.56 -43.16
CA GLY A 100 -3.90 -31.92 -41.87
C GLY A 100 -2.55 -32.59 -42.13
N PHE A 101 -1.52 -32.31 -41.33
CA PHE A 101 -0.42 -33.26 -41.11
C PHE A 101 0.26 -33.05 -39.75
N SER A 102 0.35 -34.16 -39.02
CA SER A 102 1.10 -34.40 -37.80
C SER A 102 2.62 -34.39 -38.06
N SER A 103 3.51 -34.39 -37.05
CA SER A 103 3.50 -33.96 -35.65
C SER A 103 4.93 -34.16 -35.11
N PHE A 104 5.29 -33.61 -33.95
CA PHE A 104 6.24 -34.29 -33.05
C PHE A 104 5.97 -33.87 -31.60
N HIS A 105 5.78 -34.85 -30.72
CA HIS A 105 5.68 -34.62 -29.27
C HIS A 105 7.05 -34.39 -28.65
N LEU A 106 7.08 -33.58 -27.60
CA LEU A 106 8.02 -33.74 -26.50
C LEU A 106 7.21 -33.65 -25.20
N GLN A 107 7.09 -34.77 -24.50
CA GLN A 107 6.48 -34.85 -23.18
C GLN A 107 7.44 -34.28 -22.14
N HIS A 108 6.92 -33.55 -21.16
CA HIS A 108 7.65 -33.28 -19.92
C HIS A 108 6.93 -33.94 -18.74
N HIS A 109 7.71 -34.63 -17.90
CA HIS A 109 7.19 -35.49 -16.85
C HIS A 109 6.66 -34.71 -15.64
N THR A 110 5.58 -35.21 -15.06
CA THR A 110 5.20 -34.93 -13.68
C THR A 110 6.17 -35.60 -12.71
N LEU A 111 6.48 -34.92 -11.60
CA LEU A 111 7.17 -35.45 -10.43
C LEU A 111 6.49 -34.90 -9.17
N ASN A 112 6.42 -35.71 -8.12
CA ASN A 112 5.59 -35.48 -6.93
C ASN A 112 6.42 -35.61 -5.64
N ASN A 113 5.89 -35.06 -4.54
CA ASN A 113 6.40 -35.14 -3.16
C ASN A 113 7.70 -34.31 -2.95
N GLU A 114 8.16 -33.99 -1.72
CA GLU A 114 7.80 -34.45 -0.36
C GLU A 114 7.47 -33.29 0.62
N LYS A 115 7.33 -33.61 1.91
CA LYS A 115 6.91 -32.72 3.02
C LYS A 115 7.99 -32.57 4.10
N ASP A 116 7.85 -31.48 4.87
CA ASP A 116 8.23 -31.31 6.28
C ASP A 116 9.73 -31.17 6.68
N ALA A 117 9.92 -30.63 7.88
CA ALA A 117 11.14 -30.58 8.71
C ALA A 117 12.37 -29.71 8.26
N ALA A 118 12.30 -28.38 8.50
CA ALA A 118 13.49 -27.61 8.92
C ALA A 118 13.17 -26.22 9.54
N MET A 119 14.07 -25.77 10.44
CA MET A 119 14.24 -24.41 11.03
C MET A 119 13.72 -24.11 12.44
N ASN A 120 13.79 -25.09 13.34
CA ASN A 120 13.97 -24.82 14.77
C ASN A 120 15.45 -24.50 15.08
N ASP A 121 16.04 -23.45 14.48
CA ASP A 121 17.37 -22.96 14.90
C ASP A 121 17.71 -21.53 14.40
N LYS A 122 17.81 -20.56 15.33
CA LYS A 122 18.59 -19.29 15.24
C LYS A 122 18.40 -18.35 16.46
N PHE A 123 18.64 -18.86 17.68
CA PHE A 123 18.75 -18.03 18.90
C PHE A 123 20.12 -18.18 19.59
N LYS A 124 21.16 -17.62 18.95
CA LYS A 124 22.48 -17.34 19.55
C LYS A 124 22.98 -15.97 19.05
N TYR A 125 23.94 -15.39 19.78
CA TYR A 125 24.56 -14.05 19.59
C TYR A 125 23.86 -12.83 20.21
N MET A 126 23.83 -12.78 21.55
CA MET A 126 24.17 -11.54 22.27
C MET A 126 24.95 -11.87 23.55
N LYS A 127 26.25 -11.58 23.54
CA LYS A 127 27.15 -11.58 24.71
C LYS A 127 28.31 -10.62 24.42
N ASN A 128 28.42 -9.55 25.20
CA ASN A 128 29.66 -8.92 25.65
C ASN A 128 29.32 -7.63 26.41
N GLU A 129 29.33 -7.69 27.74
CA GLU A 129 29.48 -6.52 28.59
C GLU A 129 30.97 -6.20 28.72
N ASN A 130 31.34 -4.94 29.00
CA ASN A 130 32.63 -4.70 29.64
C ASN A 130 32.61 -3.51 30.62
N ARG A 131 33.19 -3.79 31.79
CA ARG A 131 33.20 -3.01 33.03
C ARG A 131 33.99 -1.71 32.93
N ILE A 132 33.62 -0.70 33.72
CA ILE A 132 34.54 0.28 34.33
C ILE A 132 34.19 0.42 35.83
N HIS A 133 35.15 0.85 36.67
CA HIS A 133 35.16 0.68 38.12
C HIS A 133 34.77 1.91 38.97
N LEU A 134 34.10 1.62 40.10
CA LEU A 134 34.31 2.16 41.47
C LEU A 134 34.61 3.66 41.70
N LYS A 135 33.81 4.27 42.60
CA LYS A 135 34.32 4.70 43.93
C LYS A 135 33.21 4.94 44.97
N LYS A 136 33.60 4.94 46.25
CA LYS A 136 32.74 4.99 47.45
C LYS A 136 32.48 6.43 47.92
N MET A 137 31.31 6.68 48.51
CA MET A 137 31.06 7.70 49.55
C MET A 137 30.19 7.08 50.68
N ARG A 138 30.13 7.70 51.86
CA ARG A 138 29.67 7.07 53.12
C ARG A 138 28.27 7.49 53.59
N LYS A 139 27.64 6.57 54.34
CA LYS A 139 26.43 6.71 55.18
C LYS A 139 26.38 8.01 56.00
N ARG A 140 25.15 8.49 56.27
CA ARG A 140 24.71 8.96 57.60
C ARG A 140 23.26 8.49 57.87
N ARG A 141 22.80 8.58 59.13
CA ARG A 141 21.52 8.04 59.65
C ARG A 141 20.75 9.16 60.36
N SER A 142 19.41 9.12 60.27
CA SER A 142 18.46 9.13 61.41
C SER A 142 17.10 8.62 60.87
N VAL A 143 16.18 7.96 61.60
CA VAL A 143 15.76 7.99 63.03
C VAL A 143 14.96 9.25 63.36
N ASP A 144 13.71 9.18 63.84
CA ASP A 144 12.62 8.17 63.75
C ASP A 144 11.28 9.00 63.69
N ASP A 145 10.01 8.58 63.79
CA ASP A 145 9.21 7.47 64.36
C ASP A 145 8.11 7.02 63.34
N VAL A 146 7.32 5.94 63.41
CA VAL A 146 6.59 5.16 64.46
C VAL A 146 5.21 5.71 64.88
N ILE A 147 4.16 5.12 64.29
CA ILE A 147 2.79 5.00 64.85
C ILE A 147 2.36 3.52 64.71
N ASP A 148 1.58 3.02 65.67
CA ASP A 148 1.44 1.57 65.96
C ASP A 148 0.27 0.89 65.22
N ASP A 149 0.56 0.20 64.11
CA ASP A 149 -0.46 -0.50 63.29
C ASP A 149 -0.67 -1.96 63.76
N LYS A 150 -1.51 -2.14 64.78
CA LYS A 150 -1.87 -3.46 65.36
C LYS A 150 -3.35 -3.82 65.19
N GLN A 151 -3.78 -4.20 63.98
CA GLN A 151 -4.63 -5.39 63.77
C GLN A 151 -4.96 -5.66 62.29
N LEU A 152 -4.10 -6.42 61.58
CA LEU A 152 -4.52 -7.19 60.39
C LEU A 152 -3.59 -8.38 60.13
N ASN A 153 -4.19 -9.57 60.03
CA ASN A 153 -3.65 -10.85 59.52
C ASN A 153 -2.12 -11.05 59.54
N LYS A 154 -1.56 -11.44 60.69
CA LYS A 154 -0.24 -12.07 60.78
C LYS A 154 -0.22 -13.44 60.07
N LYS A 155 -0.02 -13.45 58.75
CA LYS A 155 0.93 -14.42 58.18
C LYS A 155 2.28 -14.09 58.82
N THR A 156 2.86 -15.03 59.57
CA THR A 156 4.20 -14.86 60.13
C THR A 156 5.19 -14.64 59.00
N MET A 157 5.76 -13.44 58.90
CA MET A 157 6.86 -13.18 57.99
C MET A 157 8.01 -14.14 58.33
N SER A 158 8.33 -15.01 57.39
CA SER A 158 9.50 -15.88 57.51
C SER A 158 10.74 -14.98 57.55
N ILE A 159 11.35 -14.87 58.72
CA ILE A 159 12.63 -14.17 58.88
C ILE A 159 13.62 -14.80 57.89
N TYR A 160 14.27 -13.98 57.06
CA TYR A 160 15.35 -14.43 56.18
C TYR A 160 16.57 -14.78 57.05
N ASP A 161 16.66 -16.05 57.41
CA ASP A 161 17.65 -16.62 58.33
C ASP A 161 18.76 -17.40 57.59
N ILE A 162 18.83 -17.28 56.26
CA ILE A 162 19.75 -18.05 55.42
C ILE A 162 21.19 -17.51 55.55
N THR A 163 22.13 -18.37 55.90
CA THR A 163 23.58 -18.07 55.97
C THR A 163 24.40 -19.12 55.21
N SER A 164 25.64 -18.79 54.84
CA SER A 164 26.59 -19.72 54.23
C SER A 164 26.94 -20.92 55.13
N ASP A 165 26.87 -20.75 56.46
CA ASP A 165 27.01 -21.83 57.44
C ASP A 165 25.79 -22.77 57.41
N ASN A 166 24.57 -22.22 57.42
CA ASN A 166 23.35 -23.02 57.63
C ASN A 166 22.72 -23.55 56.33
N ILE A 167 23.08 -23.02 55.15
CA ILE A 167 22.48 -23.44 53.87
C ILE A 167 22.69 -24.94 53.58
N ASP A 168 23.85 -25.50 53.93
CA ASP A 168 24.13 -26.94 53.75
C ASP A 168 23.19 -27.80 54.62
N LYS A 169 22.90 -27.36 55.85
CA LYS A 169 21.98 -28.01 56.78
C LYS A 169 20.51 -27.82 56.37
N LYS A 170 20.13 -26.64 55.88
CA LYS A 170 18.79 -26.33 55.36
C LYS A 170 18.46 -27.15 54.11
N ILE A 171 19.42 -27.38 53.22
CA ILE A 171 19.25 -28.29 52.07
C ILE A 171 19.12 -29.74 52.56
N GLY A 172 19.97 -30.16 53.50
CA GLY A 172 19.96 -31.51 54.06
C GLY A 172 20.83 -32.49 53.26
N TRP A 173 22.03 -32.07 52.88
CA TRP A 173 22.97 -32.91 52.11
C TRP A 173 23.37 -34.19 52.85
N ASN A 174 23.57 -35.27 52.08
CA ASN A 174 24.52 -36.33 52.43
C ASN A 174 25.78 -36.19 51.53
N ILE A 175 26.87 -36.88 51.90
CA ILE A 175 28.17 -36.75 51.22
C ILE A 175 28.06 -37.11 49.73
N GLU A 176 27.44 -38.24 49.39
CA GLU A 176 27.29 -38.70 48.01
C GLU A 176 26.50 -37.72 47.12
N LYS A 177 25.40 -37.16 47.62
CA LYS A 177 24.54 -36.26 46.84
C LYS A 177 25.14 -34.86 46.72
N LYS A 178 25.92 -34.42 47.72
CA LYS A 178 26.72 -33.18 47.62
C LYS A 178 27.84 -33.32 46.57
N ASN A 179 28.54 -34.46 46.56
CA ASN A 179 29.60 -34.75 45.59
C ASN A 179 29.09 -34.90 44.13
N LYS A 180 27.78 -35.05 43.92
CA LYS A 180 27.14 -35.07 42.58
C LYS A 180 26.79 -33.67 42.04
N ILE A 181 27.12 -32.60 42.77
CA ILE A 181 26.91 -31.21 42.37
C ILE A 181 28.26 -30.50 42.26
N SER A 182 28.45 -29.66 41.23
CA SER A 182 29.70 -28.89 41.06
C SER A 182 29.97 -28.02 42.30
N PRO A 183 31.16 -28.11 42.92
CA PRO A 183 31.54 -27.25 44.05
C PRO A 183 31.36 -25.77 43.73
N GLU A 184 31.66 -25.34 42.50
CA GLU A 184 31.50 -23.96 42.02
C GLU A 184 30.07 -23.42 42.21
N LEU A 185 29.05 -24.26 42.10
CA LEU A 185 27.66 -23.86 42.34
C LEU A 185 27.36 -23.66 43.82
N ILE A 186 27.95 -24.47 44.69
CA ILE A 186 27.77 -24.38 46.14
C ILE A 186 28.54 -23.17 46.68
N ASP A 187 29.78 -22.97 46.24
CA ASP A 187 30.62 -21.83 46.62
C ASP A 187 30.02 -20.51 46.08
N LYS A 188 29.49 -20.52 44.85
CA LYS A 188 28.72 -19.41 44.31
C LYS A 188 27.45 -19.13 45.13
N LEU A 189 26.71 -20.16 45.55
CA LEU A 189 25.53 -19.96 46.41
C LEU A 189 25.92 -19.29 47.73
N LYS A 190 26.92 -19.84 48.45
CA LYS A 190 27.43 -19.27 49.71
C LYS A 190 27.90 -17.83 49.52
N SER A 191 28.79 -17.57 48.56
CA SER A 191 29.32 -16.23 48.30
C SER A 191 28.25 -15.18 47.96
N ASN A 192 27.11 -15.58 47.37
CA ASN A 192 25.98 -14.66 47.13
C ASN A 192 25.02 -14.54 48.32
N ILE A 193 25.06 -15.44 49.30
CA ILE A 193 24.43 -15.28 50.62
C ILE A 193 25.28 -14.33 51.47
N ASP A 194 26.59 -14.55 51.54
CA ASP A 194 27.51 -13.73 52.33
C ASP A 194 27.45 -12.25 51.92
N LYS A 195 27.62 -11.96 50.61
CA LYS A 195 27.48 -10.62 50.05
C LYS A 195 26.12 -9.97 50.34
N TYR A 196 25.06 -10.77 50.44
CA TYR A 196 23.71 -10.28 50.73
C TYR A 196 23.53 -9.92 52.21
N GLN A 197 24.18 -10.67 53.12
CA GLN A 197 24.24 -10.34 54.54
C GLN A 197 25.18 -9.15 54.82
N GLU A 198 26.22 -8.95 54.00
CA GLU A 198 27.11 -7.79 54.05
C GLU A 198 26.47 -6.47 53.54
N LEU A 199 25.35 -6.52 52.79
CA LEU A 199 24.69 -5.33 52.28
C LEU A 199 24.19 -4.42 53.40
N SER A 200 24.62 -3.16 53.39
CA SER A 200 24.10 -2.15 54.32
C SER A 200 22.68 -1.68 54.01
N ASP A 201 22.18 -2.00 52.82
CA ASP A 201 20.77 -1.89 52.42
C ASP A 201 20.42 -3.10 51.55
N LYS A 202 19.61 -4.00 52.10
CA LYS A 202 19.12 -5.20 51.43
C LYS A 202 18.00 -4.91 50.44
N ASN A 203 17.20 -3.87 50.69
CA ASN A 203 16.12 -3.42 49.83
C ASN A 203 16.72 -2.52 48.73
N SER A 204 17.57 -3.11 47.90
CA SER A 204 18.35 -2.42 46.87
C SER A 204 18.46 -3.27 45.61
N ARG A 205 18.87 -2.66 44.49
CA ARG A 205 19.07 -3.40 43.22
C ARG A 205 20.15 -4.48 43.31
N GLU A 206 21.18 -4.25 44.11
CA GLU A 206 22.19 -5.26 44.42
C GLU A 206 21.57 -6.39 45.26
N GLY A 207 20.72 -6.07 46.24
CA GLY A 207 19.96 -7.05 47.00
C GLY A 207 19.10 -7.96 46.12
N ILE A 208 18.29 -7.37 45.22
CA ILE A 208 17.48 -8.10 44.24
C ILE A 208 18.38 -8.96 43.33
N TYR A 209 19.52 -8.45 42.88
CA TYR A 209 20.47 -9.18 42.04
C TYR A 209 21.09 -10.40 42.77
N LEU A 210 21.42 -10.25 44.06
CA LEU A 210 21.96 -11.33 44.88
C LEU A 210 20.89 -12.38 45.19
N LEU A 211 19.69 -11.99 45.62
CA LEU A 211 18.55 -12.91 45.82
C LEU A 211 18.21 -13.66 44.53
N LYS A 212 18.18 -12.95 43.38
CA LYS A 212 18.04 -13.54 42.04
C LYS A 212 19.14 -14.56 41.77
N THR A 213 20.39 -14.27 42.14
CA THR A 213 21.50 -15.20 41.92
C THR A 213 21.40 -16.43 42.82
N GLN A 214 21.07 -16.27 44.10
CA GLN A 214 20.84 -17.37 45.04
C GLN A 214 19.72 -18.31 44.56
N SER A 215 18.53 -17.77 44.26
CA SER A 215 17.37 -18.56 43.84
C SER A 215 17.60 -19.28 42.51
N ASN A 216 18.30 -18.66 41.56
CA ASN A 216 18.58 -19.31 40.27
C ASN A 216 19.65 -20.40 40.40
N VAL A 217 20.64 -20.26 41.28
CA VAL A 217 21.60 -21.35 41.59
C VAL A 217 20.89 -22.51 42.31
N LEU A 218 20.01 -22.23 43.27
CA LEU A 218 19.16 -23.25 43.90
C LEU A 218 18.24 -23.95 42.89
N SER A 219 17.70 -23.23 41.90
CA SER A 219 16.90 -23.82 40.81
C SER A 219 17.73 -24.71 39.88
N GLN A 220 19.01 -24.38 39.63
CA GLN A 220 19.94 -25.25 38.91
C GLN A 220 20.24 -26.53 39.70
N ILE A 221 20.52 -26.41 41.00
CA ILE A 221 20.73 -27.56 41.90
C ILE A 221 19.47 -28.45 41.95
N TYR A 222 18.27 -27.86 42.06
CA TYR A 222 17.01 -28.59 42.01
C TYR A 222 16.89 -29.43 40.73
N LYS A 223 17.14 -28.83 39.55
CA LYS A 223 17.04 -29.52 38.26
C LYS A 223 18.04 -30.68 38.14
N ASN A 224 19.28 -30.49 38.61
CA ASN A 224 20.30 -31.54 38.62
C ASN A 224 19.90 -32.72 39.53
N LEU A 225 19.24 -32.45 40.65
CA LEU A 225 18.76 -33.48 41.59
C LEU A 225 17.42 -34.12 41.19
N GLN A 226 16.62 -33.48 40.34
CA GLN A 226 15.28 -33.94 39.94
C GLN A 226 15.30 -35.26 39.14
N VAL A 227 16.45 -35.64 38.57
CA VAL A 227 16.63 -36.85 37.75
C VAL A 227 16.48 -38.16 38.56
N ASN A 228 16.47 -38.11 39.90
CA ASN A 228 16.43 -39.30 40.74
C ASN A 228 15.36 -39.21 41.84
N GLU A 229 14.48 -40.22 41.97
CA GLU A 229 13.31 -40.15 42.86
C GLU A 229 13.65 -40.10 44.36
N ASP A 230 14.80 -40.64 44.76
CA ASP A 230 15.32 -40.63 46.14
C ASP A 230 15.62 -39.22 46.69
N ASN A 231 15.41 -38.18 45.89
CA ASN A 231 15.67 -36.78 46.25
C ASN A 231 14.42 -36.01 46.68
N LYS A 232 13.23 -36.63 46.78
CA LYS A 232 11.96 -35.96 47.14
C LYS A 232 12.07 -35.00 48.34
N LEU A 233 12.75 -35.38 49.43
CA LEU A 233 12.97 -34.50 50.59
C LEU A 233 13.90 -33.30 50.29
N LEU A 234 15.06 -33.55 49.67
CA LEU A 234 16.01 -32.51 49.24
C LEU A 234 15.35 -31.49 48.29
N LEU A 235 14.55 -31.98 47.34
CA LEU A 235 13.80 -31.16 46.39
C LEU A 235 12.74 -30.31 47.08
N SER A 236 12.08 -30.84 48.13
CA SER A 236 11.16 -30.09 48.98
C SER A 236 11.88 -28.99 49.77
N ASN A 237 13.02 -29.32 50.39
CA ASN A 237 13.85 -28.37 51.12
C ASN A 237 14.32 -27.22 50.22
N ILE A 238 14.85 -27.53 49.04
CA ILE A 238 15.31 -26.51 48.07
C ILE A 238 14.15 -25.61 47.61
N LYS A 239 12.94 -26.16 47.39
CA LYS A 239 11.73 -25.36 47.13
C LYS A 239 11.40 -24.43 48.31
N SER A 240 11.46 -24.93 49.55
CA SER A 240 11.21 -24.12 50.74
C SER A 240 12.20 -22.95 50.87
N ILE A 241 13.49 -23.19 50.61
CA ILE A 241 14.54 -22.16 50.61
C ILE A 241 14.30 -21.12 49.48
N ILE A 242 13.90 -21.55 48.28
CA ILE A 242 13.53 -20.64 47.19
C ILE A 242 12.33 -19.78 47.60
N ASN A 243 11.31 -20.36 48.25
CA ASN A 243 10.15 -19.60 48.75
C ASN A 243 10.55 -18.61 49.86
N GLN A 244 11.52 -18.93 50.72
CA GLN A 244 12.08 -17.98 51.71
C GLN A 244 12.78 -16.80 51.03
N ILE A 245 13.58 -17.05 49.98
CA ILE A 245 14.23 -16.02 49.15
C ILE A 245 13.21 -15.15 48.40
N GLN A 246 12.10 -15.74 47.93
CA GLN A 246 10.99 -15.03 47.30
C GLN A 246 10.22 -14.14 48.29
N ASN A 247 9.94 -14.64 49.50
CA ASN A 247 9.27 -13.86 50.55
C ASN A 247 10.11 -12.66 50.98
N GLU A 248 11.43 -12.82 51.10
CA GLU A 248 12.37 -11.72 51.33
C GLU A 248 12.28 -10.66 50.22
N TYR A 249 12.32 -11.06 48.94
CA TYR A 249 12.13 -10.13 47.81
C TYR A 249 10.76 -9.43 47.83
N VAL A 250 9.68 -10.13 48.20
CA VAL A 250 8.35 -9.52 48.33
C VAL A 250 8.29 -8.51 49.49
N SER A 251 9.16 -8.64 50.51
CA SER A 251 9.29 -7.65 51.58
C SER A 251 10.07 -6.38 51.18
N HIS A 252 10.73 -6.35 50.01
CA HIS A 252 11.50 -5.20 49.52
C HIS A 252 10.58 -4.11 48.96
N LYS A 253 9.68 -3.59 49.80
CA LYS A 253 8.75 -2.51 49.50
C LYS A 253 9.42 -1.14 49.54
N VAL A 254 8.95 -0.22 48.70
CA VAL A 254 9.33 1.20 48.69
C VAL A 254 8.08 2.06 48.48
N SER A 255 8.03 3.21 49.16
CA SER A 255 7.02 4.22 48.89
C SER A 255 7.19 4.78 47.47
N ILE A 256 6.07 5.03 46.80
CA ILE A 256 6.04 5.80 45.56
C ILE A 256 6.16 7.29 45.86
N GLU A 257 6.61 8.07 44.88
CA GLU A 257 6.69 9.52 44.99
C GLU A 257 5.30 10.16 45.13
N LYS A 258 5.22 11.28 45.85
CA LYS A 258 3.97 12.01 46.13
C LYS A 258 3.45 12.81 44.92
N ASN A 259 3.33 12.15 43.76
CA ASN A 259 2.85 12.71 42.50
C ASN A 259 1.59 11.98 42.03
N ILE A 260 0.60 12.72 41.58
CA ILE A 260 -0.48 12.25 40.70
C ILE A 260 -0.23 12.87 39.33
N HIS A 261 -0.26 12.04 38.28
CA HIS A 261 -0.03 12.44 36.91
C HIS A 261 -1.25 12.16 36.04
N VAL A 262 -1.75 13.21 35.37
CA VAL A 262 -2.80 13.15 34.36
C VAL A 262 -2.22 13.64 33.03
N VAL A 263 -2.54 12.98 31.92
CA VAL A 263 -2.10 13.39 30.58
C VAL A 263 -3.31 13.79 29.73
N TRP A 264 -3.25 14.97 29.12
CA TRP A 264 -4.21 15.39 28.10
C TRP A 264 -3.49 16.01 26.90
N VAL A 265 -3.72 15.47 25.71
CA VAL A 265 -3.04 15.88 24.47
C VAL A 265 -4.05 16.07 23.33
N ALA A 266 -3.59 16.69 22.24
CA ALA A 266 -4.35 16.97 21.02
C ALA A 266 -5.43 18.09 21.09
N GLY A 267 -5.59 18.77 22.22
CA GLY A 267 -6.50 19.91 22.39
C GLY A 267 -6.55 20.40 23.84
N ALA A 268 -7.49 21.29 24.16
CA ALA A 268 -7.73 21.72 25.54
C ALA A 268 -8.32 20.59 26.42
N PRO A 269 -7.97 20.50 27.72
CA PRO A 269 -8.61 19.57 28.64
C PRO A 269 -10.14 19.83 28.77
N PRO A 270 -10.91 18.83 29.23
CA PRO A 270 -12.33 19.00 29.53
C PRO A 270 -12.51 19.75 30.86
N ASP A 271 -13.55 20.57 30.98
CA ASP A 271 -13.77 21.34 32.22
C ASP A 271 -14.03 20.43 33.43
N SER A 272 -14.60 19.23 33.25
CA SER A 272 -14.91 18.29 34.33
C SER A 272 -13.69 17.81 35.11
N ILE A 273 -12.47 18.00 34.58
CA ILE A 273 -11.20 17.64 35.25
C ILE A 273 -11.07 18.24 36.66
N THR A 274 -11.72 19.38 36.94
CA THR A 274 -11.80 20.01 38.27
C THR A 274 -12.43 19.09 39.32
N LYS A 275 -13.50 18.37 38.95
CA LYS A 275 -14.21 17.44 39.83
C LYS A 275 -13.31 16.26 40.24
N TYR A 276 -12.66 15.63 39.26
CA TYR A 276 -11.75 14.50 39.51
C TYR A 276 -10.49 14.96 40.26
N ALA A 277 -9.94 16.13 39.93
CA ALA A 277 -8.84 16.74 40.69
C ALA A 277 -9.22 16.99 42.16
N THR A 278 -10.46 17.41 42.42
CA THR A 278 -10.96 17.58 43.80
C THR A 278 -11.10 16.23 44.53
N ALA A 279 -11.63 15.19 43.88
CA ALA A 279 -11.66 13.84 44.44
C ALA A 279 -10.25 13.32 44.79
N TYR A 280 -9.25 13.60 43.93
CA TYR A 280 -7.85 13.29 44.21
C TYR A 280 -7.26 14.13 45.35
N LYS A 281 -7.63 15.41 45.49
CA LYS A 281 -7.24 16.25 46.64
C LYS A 281 -7.67 15.64 47.97
N LEU A 282 -8.92 15.17 48.05
CA LEU A 282 -9.49 14.59 49.27
C LEU A 282 -8.80 13.27 49.65
N ALA A 283 -8.52 12.39 48.68
CA ALA A 283 -7.84 11.12 48.94
C ALA A 283 -6.32 11.23 49.15
N TYR A 284 -5.66 12.25 48.57
CA TYR A 284 -4.21 12.41 48.57
C TYR A 284 -3.77 13.88 48.81
N PRO A 285 -4.14 14.52 49.94
CA PRO A 285 -3.87 15.94 50.19
C PRO A 285 -2.36 16.31 50.17
N ASP A 286 -1.51 15.33 50.45
CA ASP A 286 -0.06 15.44 50.42
C ASP A 286 0.57 15.46 49.02
N PHE A 287 -0.14 15.00 47.99
CA PHE A 287 0.41 14.77 46.65
C PHE A 287 0.33 16.04 45.78
N ILE A 288 1.26 16.14 44.82
CA ILE A 288 1.27 17.16 43.77
C ILE A 288 0.50 16.64 42.56
N PHE A 289 -0.45 17.43 42.06
CA PHE A 289 -1.20 17.16 40.84
C PHE A 289 -0.45 17.71 39.62
N ASN A 290 -0.09 16.82 38.71
CA ASN A 290 0.74 17.12 37.55
C ASN A 290 -0.08 16.89 36.26
N LEU A 291 -0.46 17.96 35.58
CA LEU A 291 -1.17 17.89 34.31
C LEU A 291 -0.17 18.02 33.14
N TRP A 292 -0.08 16.98 32.32
CA TRP A 292 0.85 16.89 31.20
C TRP A 292 0.14 17.19 29.88
N ILE A 293 0.62 18.19 29.14
CA ILE A 293 0.03 18.66 27.88
C ILE A 293 1.06 18.73 26.75
N ASP A 294 0.59 18.71 25.50
CA ASP A 294 1.42 19.01 24.31
C ASP A 294 1.03 20.39 23.76
N ILE A 295 1.78 21.42 24.15
CA ILE A 295 1.56 22.82 23.76
C ILE A 295 1.73 23.07 22.25
N LYS A 296 2.23 22.08 21.49
CA LYS A 296 2.44 22.12 20.04
C LYS A 296 1.39 21.29 19.29
N ALA A 297 0.40 20.74 19.99
CA ALA A 297 -0.66 19.89 19.43
C ALA A 297 -2.08 20.36 19.76
N MET A 298 -2.26 21.65 20.07
CA MET A 298 -3.57 22.22 20.45
C MET A 298 -4.61 22.20 19.33
N GLY A 299 -4.18 22.05 18.06
CA GLY A 299 -5.06 21.84 16.90
C GLY A 299 -5.15 20.39 16.43
N ALA A 300 -4.49 19.43 17.08
CA ALA A 300 -4.31 18.08 16.52
C ALA A 300 -5.62 17.28 16.45
N TYR A 301 -6.51 17.38 17.45
CA TYR A 301 -7.82 16.71 17.41
C TYR A 301 -8.65 17.16 16.20
N ILE A 302 -8.68 18.47 15.95
CA ILE A 302 -9.48 19.10 14.89
C ILE A 302 -8.87 18.78 13.51
N PHE A 303 -7.54 18.86 13.39
CA PHE A 303 -6.82 18.46 12.18
C PHE A 303 -7.08 16.99 11.82
N ASN A 304 -6.95 16.08 12.79
CA ASN A 304 -7.23 14.67 12.60
C ASN A 304 -8.73 14.36 12.40
N LYS A 305 -9.63 15.25 12.84
CA LYS A 305 -11.06 15.15 12.51
C LYS A 305 -11.27 15.44 11.02
N ILE A 306 -10.73 16.55 10.51
CA ILE A 306 -10.74 16.91 9.07
C ILE A 306 -10.18 15.76 8.22
N LEU A 307 -9.01 15.21 8.61
CA LEU A 307 -8.40 14.09 7.88
C LEU A 307 -9.23 12.80 7.93
N ARG A 308 -9.96 12.54 9.01
CA ARG A 308 -10.89 11.41 9.12
C ARG A 308 -12.14 11.62 8.26
N GLU A 309 -12.70 12.82 8.25
CA GLU A 309 -13.87 13.13 7.43
C GLU A 309 -13.55 12.96 5.94
N ILE A 310 -12.42 13.50 5.46
CA ILE A 310 -11.91 13.25 4.10
C ILE A 310 -11.66 11.76 3.85
N ALA A 311 -11.13 11.02 4.84
CA ALA A 311 -10.90 9.58 4.70
C ALA A 311 -12.21 8.81 4.46
N PHE A 312 -13.26 9.15 5.21
CA PHE A 312 -14.59 8.53 5.13
C PHE A 312 -15.33 8.91 3.85
N GLU A 313 -15.37 10.19 3.45
CA GLU A 313 -16.10 10.59 2.23
C GLU A 313 -15.48 9.96 0.97
N ASN A 314 -14.16 9.95 0.83
CA ASN A 314 -13.49 9.20 -0.24
C ASN A 314 -13.88 7.71 -0.23
N ALA A 315 -13.93 7.08 0.95
CA ALA A 315 -14.28 5.66 1.08
C ALA A 315 -15.74 5.37 0.71
N LYS A 316 -16.65 6.31 0.97
CA LYS A 316 -18.05 6.28 0.53
C LYS A 316 -18.18 6.44 -0.97
N HIS A 317 -17.47 7.39 -1.59
CA HIS A 317 -17.48 7.59 -3.05
C HIS A 317 -16.92 6.37 -3.78
N ASP A 318 -15.73 5.87 -3.38
CA ASP A 318 -15.15 4.63 -3.93
C ASP A 318 -16.07 3.42 -3.74
N LEU A 319 -16.85 3.37 -2.65
CA LEU A 319 -17.83 2.30 -2.42
C LEU A 319 -19.02 2.42 -3.38
N VAL A 320 -19.66 3.58 -3.47
CA VAL A 320 -20.81 3.81 -4.36
C VAL A 320 -20.43 3.55 -5.83
N ALA A 321 -19.23 3.93 -6.25
CA ALA A 321 -18.71 3.65 -7.59
C ALA A 321 -18.45 2.15 -7.88
N SER A 322 -18.36 1.31 -6.84
CA SER A 322 -18.13 -0.15 -6.97
C SER A 322 -19.42 -0.99 -6.98
N LEU A 323 -20.60 -0.37 -6.89
CA LEU A 323 -21.89 -1.04 -6.83
C LEU A 323 -22.56 -1.14 -8.20
N ASN A 324 -23.24 -2.26 -8.47
CA ASN A 324 -24.01 -2.42 -9.69
C ASN A 324 -25.38 -1.69 -9.63
N LYS A 325 -26.09 -1.61 -10.77
CA LYS A 325 -27.39 -0.91 -10.88
C LYS A 325 -28.47 -1.47 -9.92
N GLU A 326 -28.47 -2.77 -9.65
CA GLU A 326 -29.44 -3.42 -8.75
C GLU A 326 -29.13 -3.11 -7.28
N GLU A 327 -27.85 -3.21 -6.88
CA GLU A 327 -27.37 -2.87 -5.54
C GLU A 327 -27.63 -1.40 -5.20
N LEU A 328 -27.39 -0.50 -6.15
CA LEU A 328 -27.73 0.92 -6.03
C LEU A 328 -29.24 1.14 -5.88
N ASN A 329 -30.08 0.40 -6.61
CA ASN A 329 -31.54 0.52 -6.50
C ASN A 329 -32.08 -0.04 -5.18
N ILE A 330 -31.51 -1.12 -4.63
CA ILE A 330 -31.81 -1.63 -3.28
C ILE A 330 -31.55 -0.55 -2.22
N ILE A 331 -30.43 0.17 -2.34
CA ILE A 331 -30.05 1.26 -1.43
C ILE A 331 -30.98 2.47 -1.61
N LYS A 332 -31.18 2.96 -2.85
CA LYS A 332 -32.06 4.10 -3.17
C LYS A 332 -33.48 3.91 -2.62
N ASN A 333 -34.04 2.71 -2.78
CA ASN A 333 -35.40 2.39 -2.39
C ASN A 333 -35.52 2.00 -0.90
N ASN A 334 -34.45 2.16 -0.10
CA ASN A 334 -34.39 1.79 1.32
C ASN A 334 -34.80 0.32 1.59
N ALA A 335 -34.61 -0.57 0.62
CA ALA A 335 -35.14 -1.93 0.65
C ALA A 335 -34.45 -2.81 1.72
N PRO A 336 -35.02 -3.97 2.09
CA PRO A 336 -34.37 -4.93 2.97
C PRO A 336 -33.05 -5.42 2.34
N ILE A 337 -31.92 -5.14 3.00
CA ILE A 337 -30.60 -5.59 2.53
C ILE A 337 -30.38 -7.03 3.00
N GLY A 338 -30.23 -7.95 2.05
CA GLY A 338 -29.88 -9.34 2.35
C GLY A 338 -28.48 -9.44 2.97
N LYS A 339 -28.28 -10.41 3.87
CA LYS A 339 -27.03 -10.56 4.65
C LYS A 339 -25.77 -10.57 3.78
N GLU A 340 -25.82 -11.21 2.61
CA GLU A 340 -24.70 -11.27 1.67
C GLU A 340 -24.29 -9.88 1.14
N LEU A 341 -25.27 -9.06 0.74
CA LEU A 341 -25.03 -7.68 0.33
C LEU A 341 -24.56 -6.82 1.51
N GLN A 342 -25.09 -7.04 2.72
CA GLN A 342 -24.63 -6.35 3.93
C GLN A 342 -23.15 -6.67 4.24
N ASP A 343 -22.76 -7.95 4.15
CA ASP A 343 -21.39 -8.42 4.31
C ASP A 343 -20.46 -7.88 3.19
N LYS A 344 -20.93 -7.80 1.94
CA LYS A 344 -20.20 -7.17 0.82
C LYS A 344 -19.96 -5.69 1.08
N LEU A 345 -21.01 -4.93 1.38
CA LEU A 345 -20.94 -3.49 1.64
C LEU A 345 -19.98 -3.18 2.80
N ALA A 346 -19.99 -3.99 3.87
CA ALA A 346 -19.05 -3.85 4.98
C ALA A 346 -17.59 -4.04 4.55
N ARG A 347 -17.27 -5.15 3.86
CA ARG A 347 -15.89 -5.44 3.43
C ARG A 347 -15.36 -4.42 2.43
N SER A 348 -16.19 -4.00 1.47
CA SER A 348 -15.83 -2.96 0.50
C SER A 348 -15.65 -1.59 1.16
N PHE A 349 -16.48 -1.24 2.16
CA PHE A 349 -16.27 -0.01 2.94
C PHE A 349 -14.95 -0.05 3.72
N GLU A 350 -14.66 -1.14 4.44
CA GLU A 350 -13.41 -1.30 5.19
C GLU A 350 -12.18 -1.23 4.27
N TYR A 351 -12.25 -1.82 3.07
CA TYR A 351 -11.20 -1.74 2.06
C TYR A 351 -10.94 -0.30 1.60
N ASN A 352 -11.98 0.38 1.14
CA ASN A 352 -11.87 1.75 0.61
C ASN A 352 -11.47 2.74 1.72
N LEU A 353 -11.91 2.52 2.96
CA LEU A 353 -11.50 3.30 4.11
C LEU A 353 -10.02 3.09 4.45
N LEU A 354 -9.51 1.85 4.46
CA LEU A 354 -8.09 1.57 4.65
C LEU A 354 -7.22 2.18 3.55
N LYS A 355 -7.63 2.05 2.28
CA LYS A 355 -7.00 2.66 1.09
C LYS A 355 -6.88 4.18 1.25
N SER A 356 -8.01 4.83 1.55
CA SER A 356 -8.12 6.28 1.75
C SER A 356 -7.29 6.78 2.94
N GLN A 357 -7.35 6.08 4.08
CA GLN A 357 -6.52 6.37 5.26
C GLN A 357 -5.03 6.33 4.92
N ILE A 358 -4.56 5.27 4.25
CA ILE A 358 -3.14 5.14 3.89
C ILE A 358 -2.72 6.29 2.96
N LYS A 359 -3.55 6.66 1.97
CA LYS A 359 -3.29 7.80 1.08
C LYS A 359 -3.06 9.10 1.87
N ILE A 360 -3.96 9.41 2.82
CA ILE A 360 -3.90 10.65 3.61
C ILE A 360 -2.72 10.63 4.60
N GLN A 361 -2.49 9.49 5.27
CA GLN A 361 -1.39 9.32 6.23
C GLN A 361 -0.02 9.40 5.55
N ASP A 362 0.12 8.83 4.35
CA ASP A 362 1.32 9.00 3.54
C ASP A 362 1.46 10.42 2.98
N SER A 363 0.36 11.12 2.66
CA SER A 363 0.40 12.54 2.27
C SER A 363 0.96 13.42 3.40
N VAL A 364 0.51 13.19 4.64
CA VAL A 364 1.03 13.89 5.84
C VAL A 364 2.51 13.57 6.07
N MET A 365 2.92 12.30 5.90
CA MET A 365 4.33 11.91 6.03
C MET A 365 5.22 12.48 4.93
N ASN A 366 4.75 12.51 3.69
CA ASN A 366 5.48 13.08 2.56
C ASN A 366 5.61 14.61 2.70
N TYR A 367 4.59 15.31 3.21
CA TYR A 367 4.70 16.70 3.63
C TYR A 367 5.78 16.86 4.71
N ALA A 368 5.71 16.06 5.78
CA ALA A 368 6.63 16.16 6.92
C ALA A 368 8.08 15.91 6.51
N TYR A 369 8.37 14.82 5.79
CA TYR A 369 9.72 14.51 5.31
C TYR A 369 10.28 15.61 4.40
N ILE A 370 9.48 16.15 3.48
CA ILE A 370 9.94 17.16 2.52
C ILE A 370 10.15 18.53 3.18
N ARG A 371 9.33 18.89 4.17
CA ARG A 371 9.51 20.08 5.00
C ARG A 371 10.51 19.90 6.16
N GLY A 372 11.18 18.74 6.29
CA GLY A 372 12.19 18.48 7.33
C GLY A 372 11.65 18.28 8.75
N VAL A 373 10.35 17.99 8.87
CA VAL A 373 9.57 18.06 10.11
C VAL A 373 9.74 16.76 10.91
N LEU A 374 10.50 16.82 12.00
CA LEU A 374 10.63 15.70 12.95
C LEU A 374 9.53 15.63 14.02
N ASN A 375 8.76 16.71 14.17
CA ASN A 375 7.56 16.75 15.01
C ASN A 375 6.58 17.79 14.45
N PHE A 376 5.36 17.35 14.18
CA PHE A 376 4.31 18.07 13.47
C PHE A 376 3.56 18.96 14.48
N SER A 377 3.90 20.24 14.52
CA SER A 377 3.20 21.20 15.38
C SER A 377 1.96 21.78 14.70
N ASP A 378 1.21 22.60 15.42
CA ASP A 378 0.05 23.30 14.86
C ASP A 378 0.44 24.24 13.71
N GLY A 379 1.70 24.72 13.67
CA GLY A 379 2.24 25.45 12.52
C GLY A 379 2.33 24.58 11.26
N GLU A 380 2.81 23.34 11.38
CA GLU A 380 2.81 22.38 10.27
C GLU A 380 1.40 21.86 9.92
N ARG A 381 0.45 21.84 10.87
CA ARG A 381 -0.97 21.57 10.58
C ARG A 381 -1.57 22.67 9.70
N ILE A 382 -1.40 23.93 10.09
CA ILE A 382 -1.82 25.09 9.27
C ILE A 382 -1.15 25.05 7.90
N GLY A 383 0.16 24.76 7.85
CA GLY A 383 0.90 24.58 6.61
C GLY A 383 0.34 23.46 5.73
N PHE A 384 -0.03 22.30 6.29
CA PHE A 384 -0.66 21.21 5.54
C PHE A 384 -2.07 21.57 5.04
N LEU A 385 -2.89 22.26 5.85
CA LEU A 385 -4.22 22.71 5.42
C LEU A 385 -4.13 23.68 4.24
N LYS A 386 -3.15 24.61 4.25
CA LYS A 386 -2.85 25.49 3.11
C LYS A 386 -2.24 24.71 1.93
N ASP A 387 -1.05 24.15 2.14
CA ASP A 387 -0.16 23.62 1.10
C ASP A 387 -0.64 22.29 0.48
N ILE A 388 -1.46 21.49 1.18
CA ILE A 388 -1.94 20.17 0.72
C ILE A 388 -3.45 20.12 0.49
N LEU A 389 -4.27 20.70 1.38
CA LEU A 389 -5.73 20.68 1.24
C LEU A 389 -6.30 21.92 0.52
N ASN A 390 -5.45 22.89 0.14
CA ASN A 390 -5.83 24.14 -0.52
C ASN A 390 -6.95 24.91 0.23
N TYR A 391 -6.90 24.90 1.57
CA TYR A 391 -7.89 25.62 2.38
C TYR A 391 -7.77 27.14 2.17
N ASP A 392 -8.91 27.76 1.88
CA ASP A 392 -9.03 29.22 1.80
C ASP A 392 -8.73 29.90 3.15
N GLU A 393 -8.43 31.20 3.08
CA GLU A 393 -7.98 31.98 4.23
C GLU A 393 -8.99 31.94 5.40
N LYS A 394 -10.30 31.97 5.13
CA LYS A 394 -11.34 31.90 6.16
C LYS A 394 -11.35 30.57 6.90
N LYS A 395 -11.17 29.44 6.19
CA LYS A 395 -11.03 28.12 6.83
C LYS A 395 -9.76 28.04 7.68
N ILE A 396 -8.67 28.70 7.27
CA ILE A 396 -7.44 28.77 8.05
C ILE A 396 -7.61 29.64 9.30
N GLU A 397 -8.21 30.83 9.17
CA GLU A 397 -8.53 31.72 10.30
C GLU A 397 -9.41 31.00 11.33
N SER A 398 -10.44 30.27 10.87
CA SER A 398 -11.29 29.44 11.73
C SER A 398 -10.50 28.35 12.47
N PHE A 399 -9.59 27.64 11.79
CA PHE A 399 -8.73 26.64 12.42
C PHE A 399 -7.73 27.26 13.43
N GLN A 400 -7.20 28.45 13.14
CA GLN A 400 -6.34 29.21 14.04
C GLN A 400 -7.10 29.73 15.28
N ALA A 401 -8.36 30.17 15.11
CA ALA A 401 -9.22 30.59 16.21
C ALA A 401 -9.49 29.45 17.19
N GLU A 402 -9.81 28.24 16.70
CA GLU A 402 -9.97 27.07 17.57
C GLU A 402 -8.67 26.64 18.27
N ILE A 403 -7.49 26.82 17.66
CA ILE A 403 -6.19 26.61 18.34
C ILE A 403 -6.01 27.60 19.50
N ASN A 404 -6.33 28.88 19.31
CA ASN A 404 -6.17 29.91 20.35
C ASN A 404 -7.17 29.70 21.49
N LYS A 405 -8.45 29.47 21.17
CA LYS A 405 -9.50 29.06 22.09
C LYS A 405 -9.12 27.82 22.92
N ASN A 406 -8.41 26.85 22.33
CA ASN A 406 -7.89 25.70 23.07
C ASN A 406 -6.76 26.06 24.05
N ARG A 407 -5.92 27.06 23.74
CA ARG A 407 -4.92 27.58 24.69
C ARG A 407 -5.60 28.33 25.82
N GLU A 408 -6.49 29.28 25.50
CA GLU A 408 -7.28 30.06 26.46
C GLU A 408 -8.04 29.16 27.45
N ARG A 409 -8.71 28.10 26.97
CA ARG A 409 -9.37 27.13 27.87
C ARG A 409 -8.38 26.33 28.72
N THR A 410 -7.19 26.02 28.20
CA THR A 410 -6.14 25.33 28.99
C THR A 410 -5.62 26.22 30.13
N ASP A 411 -5.43 27.51 29.88
CA ASP A 411 -5.04 28.49 30.91
C ASP A 411 -6.17 28.74 31.92
N LEU A 412 -7.44 28.83 31.50
CA LEU A 412 -8.59 28.88 32.41
C LEU A 412 -8.72 27.62 33.29
N ILE A 413 -8.41 26.44 32.74
CA ILE A 413 -8.39 25.18 33.52
C ILE A 413 -7.21 25.16 34.50
N LYS A 414 -6.05 25.72 34.14
CA LYS A 414 -4.92 25.92 35.06
C LYS A 414 -5.32 26.77 36.27
N GLU A 415 -5.98 27.90 36.04
CA GLU A 415 -6.45 28.80 37.11
C GLU A 415 -7.46 28.11 38.03
N LYS A 416 -8.43 27.37 37.48
CA LYS A 416 -9.37 26.54 38.26
C LYS A 416 -8.66 25.46 39.08
N LEU A 417 -7.68 24.74 38.51
CA LEU A 417 -6.94 23.73 39.25
C LEU A 417 -6.14 24.34 40.39
N ILE A 418 -5.49 25.50 40.17
CA ILE A 418 -4.76 26.23 41.22
C ILE A 418 -5.69 26.68 42.36
N SER A 419 -6.89 27.19 42.06
CA SER A 419 -7.83 27.61 43.11
C SER A 419 -8.41 26.44 43.91
N ILE A 420 -8.55 25.26 43.30
CA ILE A 420 -8.99 24.02 43.97
C ILE A 420 -7.88 23.43 44.84
N LEU A 421 -6.66 23.30 44.31
CA LEU A 421 -5.59 22.48 44.90
C LEU A 421 -4.57 23.28 45.72
N GLY A 422 -4.31 24.53 45.37
CA GLY A 422 -3.18 25.34 45.86
C GLY A 422 -2.07 25.47 44.81
N GLU A 423 -1.42 26.63 44.75
CA GLU A 423 -0.37 26.92 43.75
C GLU A 423 0.88 26.03 43.91
N ASP A 424 1.20 25.61 45.14
CA ASP A 424 2.28 24.65 45.43
C ASP A 424 1.94 23.20 45.06
N LYS A 425 0.65 22.91 44.80
CA LYS A 425 0.12 21.57 44.54
C LYS A 425 -0.22 21.30 43.08
N VAL A 426 -0.13 22.29 42.19
CA VAL A 426 -0.43 22.14 40.76
C VAL A 426 0.79 22.45 39.91
N VAL A 427 1.15 21.52 39.02
CA VAL A 427 2.16 21.78 37.99
C VAL A 427 1.62 21.36 36.63
N ILE A 428 1.69 22.26 35.65
CA ILE A 428 1.43 21.95 34.24
C ILE A 428 2.77 21.78 33.53
N HIS A 429 2.94 20.65 32.85
CA HIS A 429 4.18 20.27 32.15
C HIS A 429 3.94 20.12 30.65
N ASP A 430 4.84 20.64 29.82
CA ASP A 430 4.93 20.27 28.40
C ASP A 430 5.58 18.88 28.29
N VAL A 431 4.89 17.91 27.66
CA VAL A 431 5.42 16.55 27.40
C VAL A 431 6.73 16.57 26.61
N SER A 432 7.02 17.63 25.85
CA SER A 432 8.29 17.79 25.11
C SER A 432 9.50 18.01 26.03
N THR A 433 9.29 18.24 27.34
CA THR A 433 10.34 18.31 28.35
C THR A 433 10.87 16.95 28.82
N LEU A 434 10.10 15.86 28.70
CA LEU A 434 10.47 14.52 29.17
C LEU A 434 11.77 14.01 28.54
N SER A 435 12.59 13.28 29.31
CA SER A 435 13.86 12.70 28.88
C SER A 435 13.70 11.73 27.70
N ASP A 436 12.71 10.84 27.75
CA ASP A 436 12.42 9.91 26.65
C ASP A 436 11.85 10.61 25.40
N MET A 437 11.16 11.75 25.55
CA MET A 437 10.65 12.56 24.42
C MET A 437 11.75 13.34 23.67
N LYS A 438 12.98 13.32 24.19
CA LYS A 438 14.20 13.78 23.48
C LYS A 438 14.84 12.65 22.65
N ILE A 439 14.41 11.39 22.82
CA ILE A 439 14.89 10.25 22.04
C ILE A 439 14.09 10.14 20.74
N VAL A 440 14.79 10.25 19.61
CA VAL A 440 14.18 10.43 18.27
C VAL A 440 13.12 9.37 17.94
N HIS A 441 13.40 8.08 18.15
CA HIS A 441 12.44 7.01 17.81
C HIS A 441 11.21 7.01 18.73
N ARG A 442 11.37 7.23 20.04
CA ARG A 442 10.24 7.34 20.98
C ARG A 442 9.33 8.52 20.65
N LYS A 443 9.94 9.66 20.30
CA LYS A 443 9.21 10.82 19.80
C LYS A 443 8.47 10.53 18.49
N GLN A 444 9.08 9.77 17.57
CA GLN A 444 8.44 9.32 16.34
C GLN A 444 7.28 8.34 16.61
N HIS A 445 7.41 7.41 17.56
CA HIS A 445 6.33 6.51 17.98
C HIS A 445 5.13 7.29 18.56
N TYR A 446 5.38 8.31 19.40
CA TYR A 446 4.33 9.21 19.91
C TYR A 446 3.66 10.02 18.78
N GLN A 447 4.44 10.64 17.90
CA GLN A 447 3.91 11.43 16.77
C GLN A 447 3.15 10.56 15.76
N GLN A 448 3.57 9.31 15.55
CA GLN A 448 2.89 8.32 14.71
C GLN A 448 1.48 8.03 15.24
N GLU A 449 1.30 7.87 16.55
CA GLU A 449 -0.03 7.70 17.14
C GLU A 449 -0.86 8.98 17.10
N LEU A 450 -0.24 10.11 17.47
CA LEU A 450 -0.87 11.43 17.55
C LEU A 450 -1.37 11.96 16.19
N ILE A 451 -0.65 11.74 15.09
CA ILE A 451 -0.88 12.42 13.79
C ILE A 451 -1.26 11.46 12.66
N LEU A 452 -0.71 10.23 12.63
CA LEU A 452 -0.96 9.29 11.53
C LEU A 452 -2.10 8.33 11.87
N ARG A 453 -2.10 7.78 13.08
CA ARG A 453 -3.13 6.85 13.55
C ARG A 453 -4.37 7.52 14.13
N TRP A 454 -4.28 8.83 14.44
CA TRP A 454 -5.34 9.62 15.07
C TRP A 454 -5.79 9.04 16.43
N ASN A 455 -4.85 8.40 17.14
CA ASN A 455 -5.09 7.49 18.25
C ASN A 455 -4.46 8.03 19.54
N TYR A 456 -5.19 8.90 20.23
CA TYR A 456 -4.67 9.59 21.42
C TYR A 456 -4.42 8.64 22.59
N ALA A 457 -5.19 7.55 22.72
CA ALA A 457 -4.97 6.55 23.76
C ALA A 457 -3.57 5.90 23.63
N SER A 458 -3.21 5.41 22.44
CA SER A 458 -1.88 4.84 22.20
C SER A 458 -0.74 5.88 22.29
N ALA A 459 -1.05 7.17 22.08
CA ALA A 459 -0.10 8.25 22.34
C ALA A 459 0.11 8.49 23.84
N THR A 460 -0.94 8.49 24.67
CA THR A 460 -0.81 8.66 26.13
C THR A 460 -0.34 7.40 26.85
N ASP A 461 -0.53 6.20 26.28
CA ASP A 461 0.06 4.93 26.75
C ASP A 461 1.61 4.94 26.76
N GLN A 462 2.22 5.70 25.86
CA GLN A 462 3.67 5.91 25.82
C GLN A 462 4.07 6.97 26.86
N LEU A 463 3.37 8.11 26.88
CA LEU A 463 3.65 9.20 27.83
C LEU A 463 3.54 8.76 29.29
N ARG A 464 2.49 7.99 29.66
CA ARG A 464 2.30 7.49 31.04
C ARG A 464 3.48 6.64 31.53
N MET A 465 4.15 5.92 30.62
CA MET A 465 5.39 5.19 30.94
C MET A 465 6.61 6.09 31.10
N TYR A 466 6.81 7.08 30.22
CA TYR A 466 7.93 8.02 30.32
C TYR A 466 7.82 8.86 31.61
N ILE A 467 6.62 9.32 31.95
CA ILE A 467 6.33 10.09 33.17
C ILE A 467 6.61 9.25 34.42
N LEU A 468 6.04 8.04 34.54
CA LEU A 468 6.28 7.18 35.72
C LEU A 468 7.74 6.77 35.87
N LYS A 469 8.48 6.56 34.76
CA LYS A 469 9.92 6.31 34.80
C LYS A 469 10.70 7.52 35.33
N GLU A 470 10.36 8.74 34.92
CA GLU A 470 11.12 9.95 35.27
C GLU A 470 10.68 10.61 36.59
N HIS A 471 9.43 10.46 37.01
CA HIS A 471 8.84 11.13 38.18
C HIS A 471 8.31 10.17 39.27
N GLY A 472 7.94 8.93 38.91
CA GLY A 472 7.31 7.98 39.82
C GLY A 472 5.95 8.45 40.35
N GLY A 473 5.40 7.74 41.33
CA GLY A 473 4.08 8.04 41.91
C GLY A 473 2.93 7.32 41.21
N ILE A 474 1.82 8.03 41.07
CA ILE A 474 0.57 7.55 40.47
C ILE A 474 0.38 8.21 39.10
N TYR A 475 0.08 7.40 38.08
CA TYR A 475 -0.57 7.86 36.86
C TYR A 475 -2.06 7.53 36.93
N THR A 476 -2.90 8.45 36.45
CA THR A 476 -4.32 8.18 36.20
C THR A 476 -4.77 8.85 34.90
N ASP A 477 -5.67 8.19 34.17
CA ASP A 477 -6.51 8.89 33.19
C ASP A 477 -7.47 9.84 33.96
N TYR A 478 -7.88 10.93 33.32
CA TYR A 478 -8.58 12.05 33.98
C TYR A 478 -10.00 11.70 34.45
N ASP A 479 -10.58 10.65 33.87
CA ASP A 479 -11.96 10.17 34.03
C ASP A 479 -12.09 9.09 35.12
N VAL A 480 -11.03 8.85 35.89
CA VAL A 480 -10.98 7.91 37.02
C VAL A 480 -11.03 8.68 38.34
N THR A 481 -11.76 8.17 39.35
CA THR A 481 -11.69 8.70 40.72
C THR A 481 -11.01 7.69 41.66
N PRO A 482 -10.47 8.14 42.82
CA PRO A 482 -10.05 7.23 43.88
C PRO A 482 -11.18 6.28 44.32
N GLY A 483 -10.81 5.17 44.97
CA GLY A 483 -11.76 4.27 45.62
C GLY A 483 -12.55 4.99 46.73
N TYR A 484 -13.73 4.47 47.08
CA TYR A 484 -14.50 5.05 48.18
C TYR A 484 -14.00 4.57 49.55
N THR A 485 -14.38 5.25 50.64
CA THR A 485 -14.13 4.72 51.99
C THR A 485 -15.08 3.57 52.35
N LYS A 486 -14.73 2.80 53.38
CA LYS A 486 -15.62 1.77 53.95
C LYS A 486 -16.97 2.32 54.43
N ALA A 487 -17.05 3.60 54.83
CA ALA A 487 -18.31 4.23 55.23
C ALA A 487 -19.26 4.37 54.02
N VAL A 488 -18.74 4.83 52.89
CA VAL A 488 -19.51 4.91 51.63
C VAL A 488 -19.93 3.51 51.14
N TYR A 489 -19.03 2.52 51.18
CA TYR A 489 -19.38 1.14 50.79
C TYR A 489 -20.45 0.52 51.70
N ASN A 490 -20.47 0.82 53.01
CA ASN A 490 -21.57 0.41 53.89
C ASN A 490 -22.90 1.04 53.46
N ILE A 491 -22.94 2.37 53.24
CA ILE A 491 -24.17 3.07 52.85
C ILE A 491 -24.70 2.54 51.51
N LEU A 492 -23.81 2.22 50.56
CA LEU A 492 -24.20 1.57 49.30
C LEU A 492 -24.79 0.18 49.55
N GLU A 493 -24.11 -0.70 50.30
CA GLU A 493 -24.58 -2.06 50.59
C GLU A 493 -25.93 -2.08 51.33
N GLU A 494 -26.14 -1.16 52.28
CA GLU A 494 -27.37 -1.04 53.09
C GLU A 494 -28.57 -0.44 52.32
N ASN A 495 -28.34 0.12 51.13
CA ASN A 495 -29.37 0.84 50.35
C ASN A 495 -29.43 0.46 48.86
N SER A 496 -28.67 -0.54 48.42
CA SER A 496 -28.69 -1.10 47.07
C SER A 496 -29.62 -2.31 47.00
N ASN A 497 -30.28 -2.52 45.86
CA ASN A 497 -30.99 -3.77 45.58
C ASN A 497 -30.02 -4.71 44.84
N ASN A 498 -29.62 -5.81 45.49
CA ASN A 498 -28.61 -6.77 45.00
C ASN A 498 -27.39 -6.08 44.33
N PHE A 499 -26.73 -5.21 45.10
CA PHE A 499 -25.53 -4.47 44.69
C PHE A 499 -25.69 -3.58 43.43
N ASP A 500 -26.90 -3.17 43.03
CA ASP A 500 -27.16 -2.37 41.83
C ASP A 500 -26.27 -1.12 41.70
N PHE A 501 -26.09 -0.30 42.74
CA PHE A 501 -25.21 0.88 42.69
C PHE A 501 -23.69 0.57 42.67
N LEU A 502 -23.28 -0.68 42.87
CA LEU A 502 -21.89 -1.15 42.82
C LEU A 502 -21.59 -1.97 41.55
N GLU A 503 -22.61 -2.59 40.94
CA GLU A 503 -22.44 -3.58 39.87
C GLU A 503 -23.16 -3.20 38.56
N LYS A 504 -24.32 -2.54 38.59
CA LYS A 504 -25.01 -2.05 37.38
C LYS A 504 -24.38 -0.74 36.90
N GLU A 505 -23.93 -0.72 35.64
CA GLU A 505 -23.14 0.38 35.07
C GLU A 505 -23.83 1.76 35.17
N GLU A 506 -25.11 1.86 34.83
CA GLU A 506 -25.83 3.14 34.88
C GLU A 506 -25.93 3.70 36.31
N CYS A 507 -26.22 2.83 37.28
CA CYS A 507 -26.32 3.18 38.69
C CYS A 507 -24.95 3.61 39.24
N ARG A 508 -23.87 2.91 38.88
CA ARG A 508 -22.49 3.32 39.22
C ARG A 508 -22.12 4.68 38.66
N ARG A 509 -22.38 4.94 37.37
CA ARG A 509 -22.08 6.24 36.72
C ARG A 509 -22.89 7.38 37.35
N ALA A 510 -24.18 7.17 37.59
CA ALA A 510 -25.06 8.16 38.23
C ALA A 510 -24.67 8.42 39.70
N PHE A 511 -24.28 7.39 40.45
CA PHE A 511 -23.76 7.56 41.80
C PHE A 511 -22.45 8.36 41.81
N ASN A 512 -21.49 8.02 40.94
CA ASN A 512 -20.23 8.73 40.84
C ASN A 512 -20.41 10.21 40.42
N ASP A 513 -21.39 10.51 39.55
CA ASP A 513 -21.77 11.88 39.16
C ASP A 513 -22.21 12.74 40.35
N GLU A 514 -23.12 12.20 41.18
CA GLU A 514 -23.62 12.89 42.38
C GLU A 514 -22.54 13.00 43.47
N ILE A 515 -21.66 12.00 43.64
CA ILE A 515 -20.52 12.07 44.57
C ILE A 515 -19.47 13.09 44.12
N LEU A 516 -19.17 13.16 42.82
CA LEU A 516 -18.27 14.18 42.26
C LEU A 516 -18.85 15.59 42.44
N SER A 517 -20.16 15.76 42.24
CA SER A 517 -20.89 17.00 42.54
C SER A 517 -20.72 17.42 44.01
N ILE A 518 -20.96 16.51 44.96
CA ILE A 518 -20.80 16.77 46.40
C ILE A 518 -19.35 17.08 46.79
N ALA A 519 -18.38 16.39 46.20
CA ALA A 519 -16.96 16.57 46.50
C ALA A 519 -16.39 17.89 45.96
N SER A 520 -16.91 18.39 44.82
CA SER A 520 -16.44 19.60 44.15
C SER A 520 -17.29 20.85 44.41
N ASN A 521 -18.52 20.67 44.90
CA ASN A 521 -19.55 21.72 44.95
C ASN A 521 -19.86 22.32 43.56
N GLU A 522 -19.74 21.50 42.51
CA GLU A 522 -20.19 21.78 41.14
C GLU A 522 -21.48 20.99 40.82
N GLU A 523 -22.31 21.46 39.89
CA GLU A 523 -23.54 20.75 39.49
C GLU A 523 -23.25 19.34 38.91
N SER A 524 -24.12 18.35 39.17
CA SER A 524 -23.97 17.01 38.58
C SER A 524 -24.29 17.03 37.09
N SER A 525 -23.72 16.09 36.34
CA SER A 525 -23.83 15.97 34.89
C SER A 525 -25.19 15.37 34.45
N GLY A 526 -26.12 15.18 35.39
CA GLY A 526 -27.47 14.70 35.15
C GLY A 526 -27.58 13.20 34.84
N TYR A 527 -26.55 12.37 35.09
CA TYR A 527 -26.63 10.93 34.81
C TYR A 527 -27.77 10.24 35.56
N LYS A 528 -28.11 10.73 36.76
CA LYS A 528 -29.31 10.33 37.54
C LYS A 528 -30.59 10.29 36.70
N ASN A 529 -30.74 11.15 35.69
CA ASN A 529 -31.94 11.20 34.85
C ASN A 529 -32.18 9.93 34.01
N LYS A 530 -31.13 9.16 33.72
CA LYS A 530 -31.20 7.90 32.94
C LYS A 530 -31.80 6.73 33.73
N LEU A 531 -31.76 6.79 35.06
CA LEU A 531 -32.24 5.74 35.95
C LEU A 531 -33.78 5.66 35.96
N SER A 532 -34.34 4.52 36.38
CA SER A 532 -35.77 4.40 36.69
C SER A 532 -36.17 5.24 37.91
N ASN A 533 -37.48 5.47 38.13
CA ASN A 533 -37.95 6.28 39.25
C ASN A 533 -37.66 5.64 40.62
N ASP A 534 -37.64 4.31 40.68
CA ASP A 534 -37.29 3.53 41.86
C ASP A 534 -35.79 3.66 42.19
N GLU A 535 -34.92 3.46 41.19
CA GLU A 535 -33.48 3.70 41.31
C GLU A 535 -33.15 5.17 41.67
N LYS A 536 -33.84 6.16 41.09
CA LYS A 536 -33.72 7.58 41.46
C LYS A 536 -34.00 7.80 42.95
N THR A 537 -35.05 7.15 43.46
CA THR A 537 -35.47 7.24 44.88
C THR A 537 -34.45 6.58 45.81
N ARG A 538 -33.87 5.42 45.44
CA ARG A 538 -32.75 4.82 46.18
C ARG A 538 -31.51 5.73 46.16
N LEU A 539 -31.15 6.29 45.00
CA LEU A 539 -30.00 7.18 44.87
C LEU A 539 -30.15 8.43 45.74
N ASP A 540 -31.33 9.06 45.79
CA ASP A 540 -31.58 10.20 46.68
C ASP A 540 -31.42 9.85 48.16
N LYS A 541 -31.84 8.64 48.57
CA LYS A 541 -31.60 8.14 49.94
C LYS A 541 -30.11 7.93 50.22
N ILE A 542 -29.39 7.26 49.31
CA ILE A 542 -27.93 7.03 49.41
C ILE A 542 -27.18 8.37 49.54
N ILE A 543 -27.53 9.35 48.71
CA ILE A 543 -26.91 10.68 48.71
C ILE A 543 -27.29 11.49 49.96
N HIS A 544 -28.50 11.34 50.50
CA HIS A 544 -28.89 11.94 51.77
C HIS A 544 -28.07 11.38 52.96
N GLU A 545 -27.82 10.07 53.01
CA GLU A 545 -26.96 9.48 54.05
C GLU A 545 -25.49 9.88 53.89
N ILE A 546 -24.95 9.91 52.66
CA ILE A 546 -23.55 10.28 52.43
C ILE A 546 -23.27 11.74 52.78
N LYS A 547 -24.24 12.65 52.60
CA LYS A 547 -24.11 14.05 53.06
C LYS A 547 -23.93 14.18 54.59
N LYS A 548 -24.19 13.12 55.38
CA LYS A 548 -23.98 13.10 56.84
C LYS A 548 -22.56 12.72 57.27
N ILE A 549 -21.79 12.03 56.41
CA ILE A 549 -20.41 11.60 56.75
C ILE A 549 -19.32 12.64 56.40
N GLY A 550 -19.67 13.66 55.61
CA GLY A 550 -18.76 14.75 55.21
C GLY A 550 -17.85 14.41 54.02
N THR A 551 -17.34 15.45 53.36
CA THR A 551 -16.51 15.37 52.13
C THR A 551 -15.23 14.57 52.32
N ASP A 552 -14.59 14.73 53.48
CA ASP A 552 -13.26 14.19 53.76
C ASP A 552 -13.29 12.67 53.95
N ASN A 553 -14.49 12.10 54.17
CA ASN A 553 -14.73 10.66 54.33
C ASN A 553 -15.28 10.00 53.05
N LEU A 554 -15.29 10.68 51.90
CA LEU A 554 -15.82 10.11 50.64
C LEU A 554 -14.85 9.11 49.99
N PHE A 555 -13.56 9.44 49.93
CA PHE A 555 -12.55 8.74 49.13
C PHE A 555 -11.42 8.15 49.99
N SER A 556 -10.78 7.09 49.50
CA SER A 556 -9.66 6.40 50.14
C SER A 556 -8.44 6.32 49.21
N PRO A 557 -7.22 6.57 49.71
CA PRO A 557 -6.00 6.27 48.97
C PRO A 557 -5.74 4.75 48.90
N ILE A 558 -4.89 4.35 47.94
CA ILE A 558 -4.34 2.99 47.87
C ILE A 558 -3.13 2.82 48.82
N ASP A 559 -2.64 1.59 48.97
CA ASP A 559 -1.30 1.34 49.50
C ASP A 559 -0.26 2.04 48.60
N THR A 560 0.40 3.07 49.14
CA THR A 560 1.41 3.87 48.43
C THR A 560 2.78 3.21 48.44
N THR A 561 2.90 1.94 48.89
CA THR A 561 4.13 1.14 48.83
C THR A 561 4.04 0.04 47.79
N VAL A 562 5.03 -0.01 46.88
CA VAL A 562 5.17 -1.04 45.84
C VAL A 562 6.40 -1.90 46.12
N ILE A 563 6.46 -3.13 45.60
CA ILE A 563 7.72 -3.89 45.63
C ILE A 563 8.73 -3.16 44.74
N ARG A 564 10.00 -3.12 45.16
CA ARG A 564 11.07 -2.47 44.41
C ARG A 564 11.17 -3.05 43.01
N ASP A 565 11.28 -2.15 42.05
CA ASP A 565 11.33 -2.41 40.62
C ASP A 565 10.07 -3.14 40.06
N SER A 566 8.93 -3.09 40.78
CA SER A 566 7.61 -3.55 40.30
C SER A 566 6.66 -2.38 39.95
N MET A 567 5.44 -2.69 39.50
CA MET A 567 4.37 -1.74 39.23
C MET A 567 3.01 -2.37 39.55
N LEU A 568 2.04 -1.54 39.97
CA LEU A 568 0.65 -1.92 40.17
C LEU A 568 -0.22 -1.39 39.04
N MET A 569 -1.24 -2.17 38.65
CA MET A 569 -2.30 -1.79 37.70
C MET A 569 -3.68 -1.84 38.36
N SER A 570 -4.65 -1.09 37.86
CA SER A 570 -6.04 -1.25 38.29
C SER A 570 -6.68 -2.55 37.77
N LYS A 571 -7.68 -3.04 38.50
CA LYS A 571 -8.64 -4.02 38.00
C LYS A 571 -10.00 -3.37 37.77
N ARG A 572 -10.50 -3.51 36.55
CA ARG A 572 -11.89 -3.19 36.22
C ARG A 572 -12.73 -4.45 36.44
N TYR A 573 -13.81 -4.30 37.21
CA TYR A 573 -14.88 -5.29 37.36
C TYR A 573 -16.15 -4.69 36.73
N GLN A 574 -16.61 -5.30 35.62
CA GLN A 574 -17.79 -4.82 34.88
C GLN A 574 -18.67 -6.00 34.45
N TRP A 575 -19.95 -5.95 34.82
CA TRP A 575 -20.95 -6.92 34.37
C TRP A 575 -21.33 -6.65 32.91
N TRP A 576 -21.38 -7.69 32.07
CA TRP A 576 -21.66 -7.59 30.62
C TRP A 576 -22.99 -8.22 30.20
N GLY A 577 -23.87 -8.50 31.17
CA GLY A 577 -25.14 -9.21 30.97
C GLY A 577 -24.99 -10.73 31.08
N GLU A 578 -26.11 -11.43 31.27
CA GLU A 578 -26.17 -12.87 31.58
C GLU A 578 -25.38 -13.74 30.57
N ASP A 579 -25.51 -13.46 29.27
CA ASP A 579 -24.79 -14.16 28.18
C ASP A 579 -23.26 -14.12 28.28
N LYS A 580 -22.70 -13.15 29.01
CA LYS A 580 -21.26 -12.82 29.02
C LYS A 580 -20.62 -12.81 30.39
N GLY A 581 -21.43 -12.70 31.44
CA GLY A 581 -20.99 -12.67 32.83
C GLY A 581 -20.11 -11.45 33.18
N TRP A 582 -19.19 -11.67 34.12
CA TRP A 582 -18.23 -10.66 34.57
C TRP A 582 -17.02 -10.55 33.64
N ASN A 583 -16.82 -9.36 33.05
CA ASN A 583 -15.55 -8.99 32.45
C ASN A 583 -14.63 -8.38 33.52
N ILE A 584 -13.60 -9.12 33.90
CA ILE A 584 -12.59 -8.69 34.87
C ILE A 584 -11.24 -8.60 34.17
N ARG A 585 -10.64 -7.40 34.11
CA ARG A 585 -9.40 -7.16 33.37
C ARG A 585 -8.45 -6.22 34.11
N GLY A 586 -7.15 -6.39 33.83
CA GLY A 586 -6.14 -5.38 34.17
C GLY A 586 -6.33 -4.17 33.27
N ASN A 587 -6.34 -2.98 33.85
CA ASN A 587 -6.53 -1.71 33.14
C ASN A 587 -5.31 -0.81 33.39
N ASN A 588 -4.94 0.02 32.40
CA ASN A 588 -3.79 0.91 32.49
C ASN A 588 -4.18 2.39 32.66
N ASN A 589 -5.47 2.64 32.87
CA ASN A 589 -6.03 3.94 33.26
C ASN A 589 -5.66 4.35 34.67
N PHE A 590 -5.10 3.45 35.48
CA PHE A 590 -4.40 3.78 36.70
C PHE A 590 -3.18 2.86 36.86
N LEU A 591 -2.04 3.45 37.19
CA LEU A 591 -0.76 2.77 37.33
C LEU A 591 0.04 3.40 38.47
N ALA A 592 0.65 2.60 39.34
CA ALA A 592 1.48 3.10 40.45
C ALA A 592 2.84 2.40 40.52
N THR A 593 3.92 3.18 40.63
CA THR A 593 5.29 2.67 40.76
C THR A 593 6.25 3.75 41.30
N HIS A 594 7.44 3.36 41.75
CA HIS A 594 8.46 4.31 42.17
C HIS A 594 9.30 4.81 40.98
N LYS A 595 9.90 5.99 41.12
CA LYS A 595 10.77 6.60 40.10
C LYS A 595 11.88 5.66 39.65
N GLY A 596 12.07 5.59 38.34
CA GLY A 596 13.09 4.77 37.68
C GLY A 596 12.89 3.25 37.81
N SER A 597 11.74 2.76 38.27
CA SER A 597 11.43 1.32 38.46
C SER A 597 11.73 0.48 37.22
N LYS A 598 12.48 -0.62 37.37
CA LYS A 598 13.03 -1.41 36.24
C LYS A 598 11.95 -2.01 35.35
N VAL A 599 10.76 -2.31 35.88
CA VAL A 599 9.65 -2.80 35.06
C VAL A 599 9.17 -1.74 34.05
N THR A 600 9.25 -0.44 34.36
CA THR A 600 8.89 0.63 33.40
C THR A 600 9.81 0.62 32.18
N GLU A 601 11.12 0.39 32.38
CA GLU A 601 12.08 0.23 31.28
C GLU A 601 11.77 -1.00 30.42
N PHE A 602 11.29 -2.09 31.03
CA PHE A 602 10.84 -3.29 30.30
C PHE A 602 9.58 -3.01 29.48
N VAL A 603 8.59 -2.30 30.03
CA VAL A 603 7.38 -1.89 29.30
C VAL A 603 7.72 -1.00 28.11
N ILE A 604 8.52 0.05 28.32
CA ILE A 604 9.00 0.95 27.25
C ILE A 604 9.77 0.16 26.18
N SER A 605 10.64 -0.76 26.58
CA SER A 605 11.39 -1.61 25.65
C SER A 605 10.48 -2.58 24.86
N GLY A 606 9.39 -3.03 25.47
CA GLY A 606 8.34 -3.84 24.84
C GLY A 606 7.55 -3.05 23.79
N GLN A 607 7.10 -1.84 24.14
CA GLN A 607 6.46 -0.89 23.23
C GLN A 607 7.40 -0.55 22.05
N ASP A 608 8.65 -0.16 22.31
CA ASP A 608 9.67 0.10 21.28
C ASP A 608 9.93 -1.11 20.37
N ASN A 609 9.78 -2.35 20.87
CA ASN A 609 9.93 -3.56 20.08
C ASN A 609 8.69 -3.83 19.19
N ALA A 610 7.48 -3.59 19.71
CA ALA A 610 6.25 -3.70 18.92
C ALA A 610 6.22 -2.66 17.77
N TYR A 611 6.63 -1.42 18.04
CA TYR A 611 6.77 -0.40 16.99
C TYR A 611 7.81 -0.77 15.94
N ARG A 612 8.98 -1.31 16.32
CA ARG A 612 9.98 -1.81 15.35
C ARG A 612 9.42 -2.90 14.44
N GLN A 613 8.60 -3.82 14.96
CA GLN A 613 7.97 -4.86 14.13
C GLN A 613 6.96 -4.29 13.13
N LEU A 614 6.08 -3.37 13.56
CA LEU A 614 5.11 -2.68 12.68
C LEU A 614 5.82 -1.82 11.61
N PHE A 615 6.93 -1.21 12.00
CA PHE A 615 7.79 -0.41 11.15
C PHE A 615 8.54 -1.27 10.12
N ASP A 616 9.10 -2.42 10.50
CA ASP A 616 9.76 -3.31 9.55
C ASP A 616 8.75 -3.94 8.56
N ILE A 617 7.49 -4.20 8.97
CA ILE A 617 6.40 -4.54 8.03
C ILE A 617 6.11 -3.38 7.05
N ARG A 618 6.14 -2.13 7.53
CA ARG A 618 5.98 -0.95 6.65
C ARG A 618 7.17 -0.76 5.71
N GLU A 619 8.38 -1.11 6.14
CA GLU A 619 9.59 -1.06 5.32
C GLU A 619 9.62 -2.15 4.24
N LYS A 620 9.19 -3.38 4.57
CA LYS A 620 8.88 -4.42 3.57
C LYS A 620 7.94 -3.85 2.50
N LEU A 621 6.78 -3.34 2.91
CA LEU A 621 5.82 -2.70 1.99
C LEU A 621 6.48 -1.63 1.11
N ARG A 622 7.14 -0.59 1.66
CA ARG A 622 7.71 0.48 0.81
C ARG A 622 8.91 0.06 -0.06
N THR A 623 9.48 -1.14 0.13
CA THR A 623 10.64 -1.62 -0.65
C THR A 623 10.32 -2.78 -1.60
N GLU A 624 9.39 -3.65 -1.23
CA GLU A 624 8.90 -4.78 -2.03
C GLU A 624 7.69 -4.35 -2.89
N SER A 625 6.87 -3.41 -2.38
CA SER A 625 5.63 -2.95 -3.02
C SER A 625 5.76 -1.65 -3.82
N ILE A 626 6.91 -1.33 -4.45
CA ILE A 626 6.94 -0.27 -5.48
C ILE A 626 5.94 -0.59 -6.62
N ASN A 627 5.68 -1.87 -6.88
CA ASN A 627 4.64 -2.34 -7.80
C ASN A 627 3.24 -2.49 -7.16
N VAL A 628 3.15 -2.76 -5.85
CA VAL A 628 1.87 -3.10 -5.18
C VAL A 628 1.24 -1.90 -4.43
N GLN A 629 2.00 -0.86 -4.07
CA GLN A 629 1.40 0.44 -3.70
C GLN A 629 0.63 1.05 -4.89
N HIS A 630 1.07 0.80 -6.13
CA HIS A 630 0.29 1.15 -7.32
C HIS A 630 -1.05 0.40 -7.40
N HIS A 631 -1.15 -0.85 -6.92
CA HIS A 631 -2.45 -1.57 -6.83
C HIS A 631 -3.42 -0.94 -5.82
N TYR A 632 -2.92 -0.31 -4.75
CA TYR A 632 -3.79 0.42 -3.80
C TYR A 632 -4.20 1.82 -4.29
N TYR A 633 -3.52 2.38 -5.31
CA TYR A 633 -3.79 3.73 -5.80
C TYR A 633 -4.40 3.79 -7.22
N ALA A 634 -4.24 2.75 -8.04
CA ALA A 634 -5.01 2.60 -9.28
C ALA A 634 -6.47 2.25 -8.95
N GLY A 635 -7.43 2.91 -9.61
CA GLY A 635 -8.86 2.69 -9.36
C GLY A 635 -9.47 1.60 -10.24
N ASP A 636 -8.79 1.21 -11.31
CA ASP A 636 -9.47 0.85 -12.55
C ASP A 636 -9.54 -0.67 -12.81
N ASN A 637 -8.81 -1.48 -12.03
CA ASN A 637 -8.81 -2.94 -12.13
C ASN A 637 -9.73 -3.59 -11.07
N ILE A 638 -11.05 -3.48 -11.26
CA ILE A 638 -12.05 -4.05 -10.33
C ILE A 638 -12.31 -5.55 -10.56
N GLU A 639 -11.98 -6.11 -11.72
CA GLU A 639 -12.39 -7.47 -12.12
C GLU A 639 -11.73 -8.62 -11.34
N GLU A 640 -10.47 -8.50 -10.87
CA GLU A 640 -9.76 -9.59 -10.17
C GLU A 640 -10.35 -9.97 -8.79
N ILE A 641 -11.31 -9.21 -8.26
CA ILE A 641 -11.90 -9.46 -6.93
C ILE A 641 -13.08 -10.47 -6.99
N ASN A 642 -13.68 -10.72 -8.17
CA ASN A 642 -14.95 -11.46 -8.29
C ASN A 642 -14.83 -12.93 -8.74
N SER A 643 -13.63 -13.45 -9.04
CA SER A 643 -13.44 -14.88 -9.36
C SER A 643 -13.16 -15.71 -8.10
N GLY A 644 -14.01 -16.70 -7.81
CA GLY A 644 -13.97 -17.52 -6.57
C GLY A 644 -12.81 -18.53 -6.43
N SER A 645 -11.66 -18.29 -7.07
CA SER A 645 -10.52 -19.21 -7.18
C SER A 645 -9.24 -18.62 -6.59
N ILE A 646 -8.93 -18.96 -5.33
CA ILE A 646 -7.72 -18.48 -4.61
C ILE A 646 -6.48 -19.28 -5.06
N GLU A 647 -6.04 -19.09 -6.30
CA GLU A 647 -4.86 -19.75 -6.89
C GLU A 647 -3.55 -18.94 -6.70
N LYS A 648 -3.18 -18.74 -5.42
CA LYS A 648 -1.81 -18.67 -4.85
C LYS A 648 -0.65 -17.84 -5.47
N ASN A 649 -0.76 -17.25 -6.66
CA ASN A 649 0.39 -16.73 -7.42
C ASN A 649 0.40 -15.19 -7.61
N THR A 650 -0.33 -14.43 -6.79
CA THR A 650 -0.10 -12.98 -6.67
C THR A 650 1.18 -12.69 -5.85
N PRO A 651 1.98 -11.67 -6.23
CA PRO A 651 3.22 -11.37 -5.54
C PRO A 651 2.96 -10.65 -4.19
N LEU A 652 3.48 -11.26 -3.11
CA LEU A 652 3.33 -10.90 -1.68
C LEU A 652 2.03 -11.45 -1.04
N ASP A 653 2.21 -12.34 -0.06
CA ASP A 653 1.14 -13.06 0.63
C ASP A 653 0.23 -12.12 1.43
N HIS A 654 -1.06 -12.07 1.09
CA HIS A 654 -2.06 -11.15 1.67
C HIS A 654 -2.13 -11.18 3.22
N LYS A 655 -1.61 -12.23 3.87
CA LYS A 655 -1.65 -12.41 5.33
C LYS A 655 -0.92 -11.34 6.15
N GLU A 656 0.18 -10.76 5.65
CA GLU A 656 0.95 -9.77 6.42
C GLU A 656 0.32 -8.35 6.42
N TYR A 657 -0.46 -8.00 5.39
CA TYR A 657 -0.91 -6.60 5.17
C TYR A 657 -2.38 -6.41 4.71
N GLY A 658 -3.04 -7.45 4.18
CA GLY A 658 -4.45 -7.38 3.75
C GLY A 658 -5.44 -7.19 4.91
N ILE A 659 -6.74 -7.06 4.59
CA ILE A 659 -7.78 -6.91 5.62
C ILE A 659 -7.75 -8.11 6.59
N GLY A 660 -7.65 -7.81 7.88
CA GLY A 660 -7.53 -8.80 8.95
C GLY A 660 -6.09 -9.12 9.37
N SER A 661 -5.08 -8.61 8.67
CA SER A 661 -3.67 -8.69 9.05
C SER A 661 -3.34 -7.88 10.31
N LEU A 662 -2.13 -8.05 10.86
CA LEU A 662 -1.63 -7.20 11.94
C LEU A 662 -1.50 -5.74 11.48
N PHE A 663 -1.04 -5.48 10.25
CA PHE A 663 -0.85 -4.12 9.75
C PHE A 663 -2.18 -3.40 9.47
N SER A 664 -3.18 -4.09 8.90
CA SER A 664 -4.50 -3.49 8.68
C SER A 664 -5.23 -3.28 10.01
N LYS A 665 -5.19 -4.26 10.93
CA LYS A 665 -5.74 -4.13 12.28
C LYS A 665 -5.06 -3.03 13.07
N TYR A 666 -3.76 -2.80 12.85
CA TYR A 666 -3.08 -1.62 13.37
C TYR A 666 -3.66 -0.34 12.76
N ARG A 667 -3.67 -0.16 11.44
CA ARG A 667 -4.14 1.08 10.79
C ARG A 667 -5.59 1.45 11.15
N MET A 668 -6.50 0.47 11.19
CA MET A 668 -7.96 0.67 11.34
C MET A 668 -8.46 0.72 12.79
N ASP A 669 -7.61 0.40 13.77
CA ASP A 669 -7.92 0.45 15.21
C ASP A 669 -8.28 1.88 15.65
N GLY A 670 -9.30 2.01 16.48
CA GLY A 670 -9.92 3.28 16.87
C GLY A 670 -10.85 3.89 15.82
N ILE A 671 -11.08 3.22 14.68
CA ILE A 671 -11.86 3.77 13.56
C ILE A 671 -12.92 2.78 13.05
N ILE A 672 -12.58 1.50 12.90
CA ILE A 672 -13.52 0.42 12.57
C ILE A 672 -13.86 -0.36 13.85
N PRO A 673 -15.14 -0.69 14.12
CA PRO A 673 -15.56 -1.44 15.30
C PRO A 673 -14.81 -2.76 15.49
N ARG A 674 -14.57 -3.15 16.76
CA ARG A 674 -13.97 -4.43 17.17
C ARG A 674 -12.49 -4.62 16.74
N VAL A 675 -11.83 -3.60 16.21
CA VAL A 675 -10.40 -3.61 15.89
C VAL A 675 -9.62 -2.92 17.01
N TYR A 676 -8.81 -3.67 17.76
CA TYR A 676 -8.25 -3.25 19.06
C TYR A 676 -6.73 -3.44 19.20
N SER A 677 -5.94 -3.06 18.18
CA SER A 677 -4.48 -3.30 18.17
C SER A 677 -3.72 -2.68 19.35
N THR A 678 -4.17 -1.48 19.79
CA THR A 678 -3.58 -0.64 20.84
C THR A 678 -3.31 -1.44 22.12
N LEU A 679 -4.27 -2.28 22.53
CA LEU A 679 -4.16 -3.14 23.71
C LEU A 679 -2.86 -3.96 23.71
N HIS A 680 -2.47 -4.50 22.54
CA HIS A 680 -1.35 -5.44 22.39
C HIS A 680 -0.02 -4.76 22.00
N ILE A 681 -0.01 -3.45 21.75
CA ILE A 681 1.17 -2.68 21.30
C ILE A 681 1.63 -1.72 22.41
N THR A 682 0.69 -0.97 22.99
CA THR A 682 0.96 0.10 23.96
C THR A 682 0.16 -0.03 25.26
N GLY A 683 -1.09 -0.48 25.16
CA GLY A 683 -2.06 -0.56 26.25
C GLY A 683 -1.89 -1.72 27.23
N PRO A 684 -2.93 -2.08 28.00
CA PRO A 684 -2.80 -2.89 29.21
C PRO A 684 -2.30 -4.32 28.94
N ASP A 685 -2.61 -4.89 27.78
CA ASP A 685 -2.16 -6.23 27.37
C ASP A 685 -0.65 -6.25 27.08
N ALA A 686 -0.11 -5.21 26.43
CA ALA A 686 1.33 -5.01 26.22
C ALA A 686 2.07 -4.73 27.53
N ILE A 687 1.46 -3.94 28.42
CA ILE A 687 2.01 -3.61 29.75
C ILE A 687 2.10 -4.87 30.61
N MET A 688 1.00 -5.62 30.79
CA MET A 688 0.98 -6.87 31.55
C MET A 688 1.96 -7.92 30.99
N LYS A 689 2.05 -8.05 29.66
CA LYS A 689 3.05 -8.90 29.00
C LYS A 689 4.46 -8.49 29.38
N SER A 690 4.79 -7.20 29.32
CA SER A 690 6.13 -6.69 29.61
C SER A 690 6.50 -6.78 31.09
N MET A 691 5.53 -6.60 32.00
CA MET A 691 5.69 -6.87 33.44
C MET A 691 6.03 -8.34 33.70
N ARG A 692 5.28 -9.25 33.07
CA ARG A 692 5.53 -10.70 33.16
C ARG A 692 6.90 -11.07 32.58
N ASP A 693 7.27 -10.49 31.45
CA ASP A 693 8.55 -10.76 30.79
C ASP A 693 9.74 -10.19 31.62
N TYR A 694 9.53 -9.11 32.39
CA TYR A 694 10.44 -8.66 33.45
C TYR A 694 10.56 -9.66 34.60
N TYR A 695 9.45 -10.12 35.18
CA TYR A 695 9.48 -11.11 36.27
C TYR A 695 10.12 -12.43 35.82
N ASN A 696 9.85 -12.89 34.60
CA ASN A 696 10.56 -14.02 33.98
C ASN A 696 12.08 -13.77 33.84
N SER A 697 12.51 -12.53 33.59
CA SER A 697 13.94 -12.18 33.56
C SER A 697 14.63 -12.31 34.93
N LEU A 698 13.87 -12.32 36.04
CA LEU A 698 14.38 -12.65 37.38
C LEU A 698 14.52 -14.17 37.61
N GLY A 699 14.01 -15.00 36.70
CA GLY A 699 14.10 -16.45 36.75
C GLY A 699 13.33 -17.02 37.95
N ALA A 700 14.00 -17.82 38.78
CA ALA A 700 13.41 -18.44 39.96
C ALA A 700 12.88 -17.43 41.00
N LEU A 701 13.47 -16.24 41.11
CA LEU A 701 13.01 -15.21 42.04
C LEU A 701 11.63 -14.66 41.63
N GLY A 702 11.44 -14.39 40.34
CA GLY A 702 10.22 -13.76 39.84
C GLY A 702 9.00 -14.68 39.81
N GLN A 703 9.13 -15.98 40.11
CA GLN A 703 8.00 -16.92 40.08
C GLN A 703 6.94 -16.62 41.15
N CYS A 704 7.29 -15.94 42.25
CA CYS A 704 6.29 -15.47 43.22
C CYS A 704 5.44 -14.29 42.72
N ARG A 705 5.81 -13.69 41.58
CA ARG A 705 5.08 -12.61 40.90
C ARG A 705 4.32 -13.09 39.66
N LEU A 706 4.14 -14.41 39.53
CA LEU A 706 3.56 -15.08 38.38
C LEU A 706 2.54 -16.12 38.83
N ASP A 707 1.45 -16.23 38.09
CA ASP A 707 0.42 -17.26 38.24
C ASP A 707 0.10 -17.87 36.87
N PRO A 708 0.73 -19.00 36.49
CA PRO A 708 0.51 -19.63 35.19
C PRO A 708 -0.93 -20.11 34.93
N SER A 709 -1.77 -20.23 35.96
CA SER A 709 -3.20 -20.55 35.77
C SER A 709 -3.98 -19.34 35.25
N ASN A 710 -3.53 -18.13 35.59
CA ASN A 710 -4.26 -16.89 35.42
C ASN A 710 -4.09 -16.27 34.03
N LYS A 711 -4.73 -16.90 33.03
CA LYS A 711 -4.67 -16.49 31.61
C LYS A 711 -5.22 -15.07 31.36
N HIS A 712 -6.22 -14.64 32.11
CA HIS A 712 -6.86 -13.32 31.95
C HIS A 712 -5.86 -12.19 32.21
N PHE A 713 -5.13 -12.27 33.33
CA PHE A 713 -4.07 -11.34 33.71
C PHE A 713 -2.68 -11.73 33.13
N LYS A 714 -2.67 -12.41 31.97
CA LYS A 714 -1.50 -12.85 31.19
C LYS A 714 -0.50 -13.77 31.88
N GLY A 715 -0.82 -14.27 33.07
CA GLY A 715 0.07 -15.02 33.95
C GLY A 715 0.67 -14.21 35.11
N LEU A 716 0.14 -13.01 35.41
CA LEU A 716 0.53 -12.21 36.58
C LEU A 716 -0.24 -12.61 37.84
N SER A 717 0.42 -12.50 38.98
CA SER A 717 -0.14 -12.70 40.31
C SER A 717 -1.00 -11.50 40.79
N GLN A 718 -1.89 -11.77 41.76
CA GLN A 718 -2.87 -10.80 42.30
C GLN A 718 -2.23 -9.52 42.87
N ASP A 719 -1.05 -9.63 43.45
CA ASP A 719 -0.24 -8.55 44.03
C ASP A 719 0.44 -7.66 42.98
N SER A 720 0.16 -7.86 41.68
CA SER A 720 0.41 -6.89 40.60
C SER A 720 -0.75 -5.91 40.38
N PHE A 721 -1.82 -6.00 41.19
CA PHE A 721 -3.05 -5.25 40.99
C PHE A 721 -3.60 -4.61 42.27
N ILE A 722 -4.29 -3.47 42.09
CA ILE A 722 -5.16 -2.85 43.09
C ILE A 722 -6.63 -3.19 42.81
N GLY A 723 -7.51 -3.01 43.80
CA GLY A 723 -8.93 -3.33 43.68
C GLY A 723 -9.21 -4.84 43.62
N ASN A 724 -8.43 -5.65 44.34
CA ASN A 724 -8.66 -7.09 44.40
C ASN A 724 -9.91 -7.39 45.22
N LEU A 725 -11.02 -7.76 44.56
CA LEU A 725 -12.28 -8.16 45.21
C LEU A 725 -12.41 -9.68 45.30
N LYS A 726 -12.97 -10.16 46.41
CA LYS A 726 -13.37 -11.58 46.57
C LYS A 726 -14.70 -11.84 45.90
N ARG A 727 -14.81 -12.97 45.22
CA ARG A 727 -16.06 -13.48 44.65
C ARG A 727 -16.98 -13.99 45.77
N ILE A 728 -18.23 -13.56 45.74
CA ILE A 728 -19.35 -14.09 46.53
C ILE A 728 -20.29 -14.83 45.57
N ASN A 729 -20.69 -16.05 45.91
CA ASN A 729 -21.76 -16.76 45.19
C ASN A 729 -23.07 -16.53 45.94
N GLY A 730 -23.99 -15.78 45.35
CA GLY A 730 -25.33 -15.55 45.88
C GLY A 730 -26.36 -16.53 45.32
N ILE A 731 -27.62 -16.35 45.73
CA ILE A 731 -28.77 -17.07 45.14
C ILE A 731 -29.13 -16.49 43.76
N GLU A 732 -28.91 -15.19 43.57
CA GLU A 732 -29.26 -14.45 42.35
C GLU A 732 -28.10 -14.31 41.34
N GLY A 733 -26.89 -14.77 41.67
CA GLY A 733 -25.75 -14.71 40.76
C GLY A 733 -24.36 -14.74 41.38
N GLU A 734 -23.39 -14.34 40.56
CA GLU A 734 -22.00 -14.08 40.96
C GLU A 734 -21.84 -12.59 41.28
N HIS A 735 -21.38 -12.28 42.50
CA HIS A 735 -21.22 -10.91 43.01
C HIS A 735 -19.84 -10.74 43.66
N TYR A 736 -19.48 -9.52 44.05
CA TYR A 736 -18.15 -9.25 44.63
C TYR A 736 -18.20 -8.53 46.00
N ASP A 737 -17.23 -8.83 46.86
CA ASP A 737 -17.06 -8.17 48.15
C ASP A 737 -16.40 -6.79 47.97
N TRP A 738 -17.22 -5.79 47.67
CA TRP A 738 -16.83 -4.39 47.51
C TRP A 738 -16.36 -3.72 48.81
N LYS A 739 -16.63 -4.32 49.97
CA LYS A 739 -16.48 -3.74 51.31
C LYS A 739 -15.20 -4.23 52.01
N ASN A 740 -14.86 -5.50 51.88
CA ASN A 740 -13.68 -6.15 52.44
C ASN A 740 -12.65 -6.49 51.35
N GLN A 741 -12.38 -5.51 50.47
CA GLN A 741 -11.40 -5.60 49.39
C GLN A 741 -10.04 -6.09 49.90
N GLU A 742 -9.39 -6.99 49.18
CA GLU A 742 -8.03 -7.49 49.53
C GLU A 742 -6.95 -6.44 49.25
N SER A 743 -7.22 -5.52 48.34
CA SER A 743 -6.48 -4.26 48.15
C SER A 743 -7.45 -3.17 47.70
N PHE A 744 -7.40 -1.99 48.33
CA PHE A 744 -8.23 -0.84 47.92
C PHE A 744 -8.03 -0.52 46.44
N GLY A 745 -9.13 -0.31 45.72
CA GLY A 745 -9.13 -0.01 44.30
C GLY A 745 -9.31 1.47 43.94
N ILE A 746 -9.85 1.67 42.74
CA ILE A 746 -10.28 2.95 42.17
C ILE A 746 -11.70 2.79 41.62
N ASN A 747 -12.36 3.90 41.29
CA ASN A 747 -13.60 3.89 40.54
C ASN A 747 -13.32 4.28 39.08
N ASP A 748 -13.41 3.30 38.17
CA ASP A 748 -13.23 3.50 36.72
C ASP A 748 -14.52 3.34 35.90
N ILE A 749 -15.68 3.46 36.54
CA ILE A 749 -16.99 3.57 35.88
C ILE A 749 -17.65 4.85 36.38
N THR A 750 -17.42 5.92 35.65
CA THR A 750 -17.65 7.33 36.02
C THR A 750 -18.50 8.04 34.95
N PRO A 751 -18.89 9.32 35.11
CA PRO A 751 -19.58 10.08 34.05
C PRO A 751 -18.82 10.16 32.73
N ASP A 752 -17.48 10.24 32.76
CA ASP A 752 -16.64 10.54 31.58
C ASP A 752 -15.91 9.32 30.97
N ASP A 753 -15.91 8.14 31.60
CA ASP A 753 -15.34 6.86 31.08
C ASP A 753 -16.04 6.32 29.80
N VAL A 754 -16.83 7.14 29.10
CA VAL A 754 -17.41 6.83 27.78
C VAL A 754 -16.31 6.91 26.71
N SER A 755 -15.49 5.86 26.64
CA SER A 755 -14.25 5.81 25.85
C SER A 755 -14.43 6.25 24.40
N SER A 756 -13.78 7.36 24.05
CA SER A 756 -13.77 7.93 22.69
C SER A 756 -12.96 7.11 21.67
N TRP A 757 -12.23 6.08 22.12
CA TRP A 757 -11.46 5.16 21.28
C TRP A 757 -12.29 4.00 20.70
N THR A 758 -13.35 3.55 21.40
CA THR A 758 -14.18 2.46 20.86
C THR A 758 -15.10 2.97 19.75
N ALA A 759 -14.74 2.69 18.49
CA ALA A 759 -15.54 3.01 17.33
C ALA A 759 -16.98 2.45 17.45
N LYS A 760 -17.98 3.34 17.38
CA LYS A 760 -19.40 2.99 17.38
C LYS A 760 -19.71 2.11 16.17
N ILE A 761 -20.65 1.17 16.33
CA ILE A 761 -21.09 0.31 15.23
C ILE A 761 -21.56 1.19 14.07
N ILE A 762 -20.88 1.06 12.93
CA ILE A 762 -21.20 1.80 11.72
C ILE A 762 -22.37 1.08 11.05
N ASP A 763 -23.57 1.66 11.12
CA ASP A 763 -24.65 1.22 10.25
C ASP A 763 -24.39 1.73 8.83
N ILE A 764 -24.02 0.79 7.96
CA ILE A 764 -23.68 1.07 6.56
C ILE A 764 -24.94 1.40 5.75
N LYS A 765 -26.14 1.00 6.20
CA LYS A 765 -27.37 1.27 5.47
C LYS A 765 -27.75 2.76 5.56
N SER A 766 -27.79 3.34 6.77
CA SER A 766 -28.19 4.75 6.96
C SER A 766 -27.25 5.73 6.24
N PHE A 767 -25.92 5.57 6.34
CA PHE A 767 -25.02 6.52 5.68
C PHE A 767 -25.01 6.42 4.15
N LEU A 768 -25.24 5.22 3.57
CA LEU A 768 -25.29 5.08 2.10
C LEU A 768 -26.57 5.68 1.50
N TYR A 769 -27.71 5.52 2.18
CA TYR A 769 -28.98 6.14 1.78
C TYR A 769 -28.85 7.66 1.66
N ASP A 770 -28.17 8.29 2.63
CA ASP A 770 -27.93 9.73 2.69
C ASP A 770 -27.03 10.28 1.55
N ILE A 771 -26.27 9.42 0.88
CA ILE A 771 -25.26 9.81 -0.12
C ILE A 771 -25.78 9.62 -1.53
N VAL A 772 -26.49 8.52 -1.81
CA VAL A 772 -27.06 8.26 -3.14
C VAL A 772 -28.20 9.25 -3.47
N TYR A 773 -28.63 10.06 -2.49
CA TYR A 773 -29.56 11.18 -2.62
C TYR A 773 -28.92 12.58 -2.57
N ARG A 774 -27.58 12.70 -2.50
CA ARG A 774 -26.89 14.00 -2.44
C ARG A 774 -25.78 14.08 -3.49
N ASP A 775 -25.96 14.96 -4.48
CA ASP A 775 -24.89 15.40 -5.38
C ASP A 775 -23.82 16.20 -4.61
N GLN A 776 -22.91 15.49 -3.94
CA GLN A 776 -21.68 16.04 -3.37
C GLN A 776 -20.62 16.07 -4.48
N PRO A 777 -20.00 17.23 -4.79
CA PRO A 777 -18.99 17.31 -5.84
C PRO A 777 -17.75 16.50 -5.45
N ASN A 778 -17.22 15.73 -6.41
CA ASN A 778 -16.02 14.89 -6.25
C ASN A 778 -14.81 15.73 -5.80
N SER A 779 -14.58 15.80 -4.49
CA SER A 779 -13.35 16.36 -3.90
C SER A 779 -12.22 15.31 -3.91
N SER A 780 -12.00 14.70 -5.08
CA SER A 780 -10.75 13.98 -5.35
C SER A 780 -9.60 14.95 -5.13
N PHE A 781 -8.75 14.68 -4.15
CA PHE A 781 -7.57 15.50 -3.86
C PHE A 781 -6.41 15.08 -4.77
N PRO A 782 -6.07 15.84 -5.84
CA PRO A 782 -4.76 15.73 -6.47
C PRO A 782 -3.74 16.30 -5.47
N PRO A 783 -2.73 15.55 -5.02
CA PRO A 783 -1.73 16.09 -4.08
C PRO A 783 -1.03 17.29 -4.73
N PRO A 784 -1.12 18.50 -4.17
CA PRO A 784 -0.49 19.68 -4.75
C PRO A 784 1.04 19.58 -4.68
N VAL A 785 1.67 20.32 -5.57
CA VAL A 785 3.10 20.21 -5.85
C VAL A 785 3.84 21.17 -4.92
N ILE A 786 4.39 20.64 -3.82
CA ILE A 786 5.21 21.43 -2.89
C ILE A 786 6.69 21.32 -3.26
N GLU A 787 7.32 22.47 -3.43
CA GLU A 787 8.76 22.72 -3.46
C GLU A 787 9.50 22.10 -2.26
N ILE A 788 10.78 21.81 -2.47
CA ILE A 788 11.73 21.36 -1.45
C ILE A 788 12.57 22.54 -0.92
N ASP A 789 12.93 22.47 0.36
CA ASP A 789 13.97 23.28 1.00
C ASP A 789 15.03 22.27 1.48
N VAL A 790 16.23 22.28 0.91
CA VAL A 790 17.27 21.27 1.17
C VAL A 790 17.91 21.46 2.55
N LYS A 791 17.87 22.68 3.14
CA LYS A 791 18.29 22.90 4.53
C LYS A 791 17.32 22.21 5.49
N ARG A 792 16.01 22.26 5.21
CA ARG A 792 14.97 21.57 5.97
C ARG A 792 14.94 20.07 5.70
N LEU A 793 14.81 19.65 4.44
CA LEU A 793 14.77 18.25 4.00
C LEU A 793 15.86 17.39 4.64
N THR A 794 17.06 17.96 4.83
CA THR A 794 18.21 17.27 5.44
C THR A 794 18.27 17.33 6.98
N ILE A 795 17.25 17.83 7.67
CA ILE A 795 17.15 17.77 9.15
C ILE A 795 17.13 16.30 9.60
N GLY A 796 17.87 15.98 10.66
CA GLY A 796 18.05 14.60 11.16
C GLY A 796 18.98 13.69 10.33
N TRP A 797 19.37 14.07 9.10
CA TRP A 797 20.26 13.23 8.28
C TRP A 797 21.70 13.24 8.83
N PRO A 798 22.51 12.18 8.61
CA PRO A 798 23.93 12.16 8.99
C PRO A 798 24.75 13.23 8.26
N SER A 799 25.62 13.93 8.97
CA SER A 799 26.43 15.05 8.43
C SER A 799 27.28 14.65 7.21
N GLU A 800 27.81 13.43 7.18
CA GLU A 800 28.54 12.86 6.04
C GLU A 800 27.66 12.81 4.78
N VAL A 801 26.42 12.32 4.90
CA VAL A 801 25.47 12.25 3.78
C VAL A 801 25.09 13.65 3.31
N LYS A 802 24.95 14.64 4.21
CA LYS A 802 24.71 16.05 3.83
C LYS A 802 25.88 16.63 3.04
N GLY A 803 27.12 16.38 3.47
CA GLY A 803 28.32 16.80 2.75
C GLY A 803 28.43 16.15 1.37
N LYS A 804 28.21 14.84 1.30
CA LYS A 804 28.22 14.06 0.06
C LYS A 804 27.13 14.52 -0.92
N LEU A 805 25.91 14.80 -0.46
CA LEU A 805 24.85 15.35 -1.31
C LEU A 805 25.22 16.74 -1.86
N ARG A 806 25.68 17.66 -1.00
CA ARG A 806 26.12 19.00 -1.42
C ARG A 806 27.27 18.97 -2.43
N SER A 807 28.16 17.97 -2.33
CA SER A 807 29.28 17.80 -3.27
C SER A 807 28.88 17.15 -4.59
N LEU A 808 27.87 16.27 -4.62
CA LEU A 808 27.49 15.49 -5.81
C LEU A 808 26.25 16.05 -6.53
N TRP A 809 25.46 16.87 -5.85
CA TRP A 809 24.28 17.55 -6.39
C TRP A 809 24.07 18.92 -5.69
N PRO A 810 24.94 19.91 -5.90
CA PRO A 810 24.86 21.21 -5.23
C PRO A 810 23.54 21.95 -5.52
N ASN A 811 23.06 21.89 -6.76
CA ASN A 811 21.88 22.63 -7.23
C ASN A 811 20.57 21.83 -7.07
N PHE A 812 20.50 20.91 -6.10
CA PHE A 812 19.35 20.00 -5.92
C PHE A 812 18.02 20.75 -5.73
N GLU A 813 18.01 21.79 -4.89
CA GLU A 813 16.84 22.63 -4.60
C GLU A 813 16.30 23.26 -5.89
N ASP A 814 17.17 23.98 -6.61
CA ASP A 814 16.85 24.69 -7.85
C ASP A 814 16.42 23.76 -8.99
N GLU A 815 17.10 22.63 -9.16
CA GLU A 815 16.78 21.67 -10.23
C GLU A 815 15.41 21.03 -10.00
N TYR A 816 15.11 20.60 -8.76
CA TYR A 816 13.85 19.93 -8.44
C TYR A 816 12.66 20.90 -8.49
N ASN A 817 12.78 22.08 -7.86
CA ASN A 817 11.70 23.06 -7.81
C ASN A 817 11.40 23.65 -9.20
N ARG A 818 12.42 23.88 -10.04
CA ARG A 818 12.23 24.38 -11.42
C ARG A 818 11.53 23.38 -12.33
N LEU A 819 11.70 22.08 -12.11
CA LEU A 819 10.93 21.06 -12.80
C LEU A 819 9.45 21.11 -12.36
N LEU A 820 9.22 21.14 -11.05
CA LEU A 820 7.88 21.15 -10.47
C LEU A 820 7.04 22.38 -10.83
N ASN A 821 7.67 23.55 -10.94
CA ASN A 821 7.03 24.81 -11.35
C ASN A 821 6.99 25.01 -12.88
N GLY A 822 7.34 23.99 -13.67
CA GLY A 822 7.36 24.06 -15.12
C GLY A 822 5.98 23.81 -15.75
N ASN A 823 5.47 24.77 -16.52
CA ASN A 823 4.23 24.67 -17.30
C ASN A 823 4.25 23.56 -18.38
N PHE A 824 5.41 22.98 -18.68
CA PHE A 824 5.60 21.93 -19.68
C PHE A 824 6.55 20.85 -19.13
N ILE A 825 6.23 19.57 -19.34
CA ILE A 825 7.08 18.46 -18.88
C ILE A 825 8.40 18.43 -19.68
N ASN A 826 9.50 18.82 -19.05
CA ASN A 826 10.84 18.56 -19.60
C ASN A 826 11.29 17.13 -19.21
N LEU A 827 11.02 16.17 -20.10
CA LEU A 827 11.36 14.76 -19.92
C LEU A 827 12.86 14.50 -19.63
N ASN A 828 13.75 15.32 -20.17
CA ASN A 828 15.20 15.20 -19.93
C ASN A 828 15.59 15.65 -18.52
N SER A 829 15.08 16.81 -18.07
CA SER A 829 15.27 17.27 -16.69
C SER A 829 14.69 16.29 -15.69
N LEU A 830 13.45 15.83 -15.92
CA LEU A 830 12.76 14.84 -15.12
C LEU A 830 13.52 13.52 -15.05
N SER A 831 13.95 12.96 -16.19
CA SER A 831 14.78 11.75 -16.22
C SER A 831 16.11 11.93 -15.48
N ASN A 832 16.76 13.08 -15.58
CA ASN A 832 18.04 13.36 -14.91
C ASN A 832 17.89 13.47 -13.38
N ILE A 833 16.90 14.25 -12.93
CA ILE A 833 16.55 14.43 -11.52
C ILE A 833 16.16 13.10 -10.90
N ASP A 834 15.42 12.24 -11.63
CA ASP A 834 15.18 10.84 -11.28
C ASP A 834 16.49 10.08 -11.01
N LYS A 835 17.45 10.11 -11.96
CA LYS A 835 18.71 9.37 -11.77
C LYS A 835 19.46 9.80 -10.51
N LYS A 836 19.45 11.10 -10.19
CA LYS A 836 20.09 11.65 -8.99
C LYS A 836 19.36 11.27 -7.70
N ILE A 837 18.02 11.36 -7.64
CA ILE A 837 17.23 10.94 -6.46
C ILE A 837 17.43 9.45 -6.20
N HIS A 838 17.40 8.61 -7.24
CA HIS A 838 17.67 7.19 -7.06
C HIS A 838 19.09 6.94 -6.52
N GLN A 839 20.11 7.48 -7.19
CA GLN A 839 21.51 7.21 -6.93
C GLN A 839 22.00 7.76 -5.57
N TYR A 840 21.51 8.93 -5.15
CA TYR A 840 22.01 9.63 -3.97
C TYR A 840 21.10 9.52 -2.74
N LEU A 841 19.81 9.26 -2.93
CA LEU A 841 18.84 9.17 -1.83
C LEU A 841 18.32 7.75 -1.63
N ILE A 842 17.72 7.13 -2.66
CA ILE A 842 17.04 5.81 -2.51
C ILE A 842 18.01 4.66 -2.27
N LEU A 843 19.24 4.73 -2.81
CA LEU A 843 20.32 3.78 -2.53
C LEU A 843 21.05 4.05 -1.19
N SER A 844 20.59 4.99 -0.37
CA SER A 844 21.17 5.22 0.97
C SER A 844 20.84 4.09 1.94
N GLU A 845 21.83 3.64 2.71
CA GLU A 845 21.63 2.75 3.86
C GLU A 845 20.91 3.46 5.02
N ASN A 846 20.93 4.80 5.06
CA ASN A 846 20.19 5.54 6.07
C ASN A 846 18.70 5.63 5.69
N LYS A 847 17.85 4.97 6.48
CA LYS A 847 16.40 4.88 6.23
C LYS A 847 15.72 6.25 6.01
N LEU A 848 16.08 7.30 6.78
CA LEU A 848 15.49 8.63 6.66
C LEU A 848 15.81 9.29 5.31
N VAL A 849 17.08 9.22 4.88
CA VAL A 849 17.55 9.69 3.56
C VAL A 849 16.81 8.94 2.44
N LYS A 850 16.66 7.62 2.60
CA LYS A 850 15.99 6.74 1.64
C LYS A 850 14.50 7.07 1.49
N TRP A 851 13.78 7.31 2.59
CA TRP A 851 12.37 7.74 2.52
C TRP A 851 12.22 9.10 1.87
N SER A 852 13.07 10.07 2.21
CA SER A 852 13.08 11.36 1.51
C SER A 852 13.24 11.17 0.00
N GLY A 853 14.13 10.26 -0.44
CA GLY A 853 14.23 9.86 -1.84
C GLY A 853 12.95 9.26 -2.43
N ILE A 854 12.28 8.37 -1.69
CA ILE A 854 11.03 7.73 -2.10
C ILE A 854 9.89 8.76 -2.21
N SER A 855 9.67 9.61 -1.20
CA SER A 855 8.65 10.67 -1.21
C SER A 855 8.84 11.68 -2.35
N LEU A 856 10.10 11.94 -2.75
CA LEU A 856 10.40 12.81 -3.89
C LEU A 856 10.15 12.12 -5.23
N ALA A 857 10.36 10.81 -5.34
CA ALA A 857 10.00 10.01 -6.51
C ALA A 857 8.48 9.86 -6.66
N GLU A 858 7.76 9.64 -5.55
CA GLU A 858 6.29 9.65 -5.48
C GLU A 858 5.73 10.97 -6.01
N LYS A 859 6.26 12.13 -5.55
CA LYS A 859 5.85 13.45 -6.08
C LYS A 859 6.13 13.67 -7.56
N LEU A 860 7.20 13.09 -8.12
CA LEU A 860 7.45 13.19 -9.57
C LEU A 860 6.47 12.32 -10.37
N ASN A 861 6.00 11.21 -9.79
CA ASN A 861 4.92 10.40 -10.34
C ASN A 861 3.57 11.15 -10.29
N ASP A 862 3.30 11.90 -9.21
CA ASP A 862 2.11 12.76 -9.08
C ASP A 862 2.16 13.98 -10.01
N TYR A 863 3.31 14.63 -10.18
CA TYR A 863 3.49 15.70 -11.17
C TYR A 863 3.16 15.20 -12.59
N LEU A 864 3.62 13.99 -12.93
CA LEU A 864 3.30 13.33 -14.21
C LEU A 864 1.82 12.95 -14.37
N ASN A 865 1.08 12.72 -13.28
CA ASN A 865 -0.36 12.44 -13.33
C ASN A 865 -1.22 13.67 -13.65
N LYS A 866 -0.67 14.89 -13.59
CA LYS A 866 -1.42 16.14 -13.79
C LYS A 866 -1.49 16.60 -15.26
N PHE A 867 -0.74 15.97 -16.15
CA PHE A 867 -0.71 16.32 -17.57
C PHE A 867 -1.44 15.24 -18.37
N THR A 868 -2.72 15.48 -18.65
CA THR A 868 -3.38 14.87 -19.79
C THR A 868 -2.80 15.48 -21.07
N ILE A 869 -2.27 14.65 -21.96
CA ILE A 869 -1.94 15.11 -23.32
C ILE A 869 -3.24 15.07 -24.14
N PRO A 870 -3.67 16.18 -24.75
CA PRO A 870 -4.76 16.14 -25.72
C PRO A 870 -4.28 15.40 -26.96
N ILE A 871 -4.84 14.21 -27.20
CA ILE A 871 -4.67 13.53 -28.48
C ILE A 871 -5.48 14.31 -29.51
N GLY A 872 -4.92 14.53 -30.71
CA GLY A 872 -5.62 15.24 -31.76
C GLY A 872 -6.87 14.47 -32.18
N ASN A 873 -7.96 15.17 -32.49
CA ASN A 873 -9.18 14.54 -33.01
C ASN A 873 -9.00 14.13 -34.48
N LYS A 874 -8.12 13.14 -34.68
CA LYS A 874 -7.68 12.61 -35.97
C LYS A 874 -7.67 11.09 -35.93
N VAL A 875 -8.13 10.45 -37.01
CA VAL A 875 -8.15 8.99 -37.16
C VAL A 875 -7.39 8.59 -38.42
N HIS A 876 -6.30 7.85 -38.23
CA HIS A 876 -5.36 7.48 -39.27
C HIS A 876 -5.68 6.09 -39.86
N TYR A 877 -5.73 6.02 -41.19
CA TYR A 877 -5.93 4.78 -41.96
C TYR A 877 -4.81 4.59 -42.99
N LEU A 878 -4.40 3.35 -43.25
CA LEU A 878 -3.47 3.03 -44.36
C LEU A 878 -4.27 2.67 -45.62
N LEU A 879 -3.99 3.32 -46.74
CA LEU A 879 -4.69 3.07 -48.01
C LEU A 879 -4.49 1.63 -48.52
N SER A 880 -3.39 0.97 -48.16
CA SER A 880 -3.16 -0.44 -48.48
C SER A 880 -4.09 -1.39 -47.73
N GLU A 881 -4.51 -1.05 -46.51
CA GLU A 881 -5.43 -1.87 -45.69
C GLU A 881 -6.88 -1.64 -46.14
N ILE A 882 -7.25 -0.38 -46.46
CA ILE A 882 -8.47 -0.06 -47.21
C ILE A 882 -8.53 -0.87 -48.52
N SER A 883 -7.41 -0.96 -49.25
CA SER A 883 -7.33 -1.72 -50.51
C SER A 883 -7.42 -3.23 -50.36
N GLU A 884 -7.33 -3.75 -49.14
CA GLU A 884 -7.52 -5.16 -48.79
C GLU A 884 -8.97 -5.46 -48.37
N GLN A 885 -9.65 -4.54 -47.65
CA GLN A 885 -11.03 -4.72 -47.14
C GLN A 885 -11.91 -3.45 -47.33
N HIS A 886 -12.11 -3.01 -48.58
CA HIS A 886 -12.71 -1.71 -48.93
C HIS A 886 -14.06 -1.43 -48.25
N ASP A 887 -15.06 -2.31 -48.45
CA ASP A 887 -16.41 -2.19 -47.87
C ASP A 887 -16.41 -2.04 -46.33
N GLU A 888 -15.44 -2.64 -45.64
CA GLU A 888 -15.35 -2.63 -44.18
C GLU A 888 -14.70 -1.33 -43.68
N TYR A 889 -13.58 -0.92 -44.27
CA TYR A 889 -12.91 0.32 -43.91
C TYR A 889 -13.76 1.55 -44.26
N LYS A 890 -14.51 1.52 -45.37
CA LYS A 890 -15.43 2.59 -45.75
C LYS A 890 -16.55 2.78 -44.71
N LYS A 891 -17.15 1.69 -44.22
CA LYS A 891 -18.11 1.72 -43.08
C LYS A 891 -17.46 2.28 -41.81
N SER A 892 -16.28 1.79 -41.46
CA SER A 892 -15.49 2.24 -40.31
C SER A 892 -15.30 3.76 -40.33
N MET A 893 -14.75 4.28 -41.44
CA MET A 893 -14.50 5.70 -41.67
C MET A 893 -15.75 6.58 -41.52
N PHE A 894 -16.88 6.22 -42.14
CA PHE A 894 -18.08 7.05 -42.07
C PHE A 894 -18.87 6.91 -40.76
N SER A 895 -18.81 5.75 -40.09
CA SER A 895 -19.37 5.61 -38.73
C SER A 895 -18.62 6.45 -37.69
N VAL A 896 -17.29 6.55 -37.80
CA VAL A 896 -16.45 7.42 -36.97
C VAL A 896 -16.84 8.89 -37.15
N LEU A 897 -16.96 9.37 -38.40
CA LEU A 897 -17.36 10.74 -38.71
C LEU A 897 -18.83 11.06 -38.34
N ALA A 898 -19.68 10.06 -38.19
CA ALA A 898 -21.02 10.25 -37.62
C ALA A 898 -20.95 10.41 -36.10
N SER A 899 -20.20 9.54 -35.41
CA SER A 899 -20.09 9.54 -33.94
C SER A 899 -19.37 10.74 -33.33
N ASP A 900 -18.47 11.38 -34.08
CA ASP A 900 -17.78 12.61 -33.67
C ASP A 900 -17.76 13.60 -34.84
N PRO A 901 -18.64 14.63 -34.83
CA PRO A 901 -18.70 15.63 -35.88
C PRO A 901 -17.43 16.47 -36.04
N ASP A 902 -16.53 16.53 -35.06
CA ASP A 902 -15.27 17.30 -35.11
C ASP A 902 -14.06 16.48 -35.55
N ALA A 903 -14.17 15.15 -35.55
CA ALA A 903 -13.11 14.25 -36.00
C ALA A 903 -12.67 14.48 -37.45
N LYS A 904 -11.39 14.22 -37.72
CA LYS A 904 -10.82 14.23 -39.08
C LYS A 904 -10.17 12.90 -39.42
N LEU A 905 -10.40 12.41 -40.64
CA LEU A 905 -9.75 11.20 -41.13
C LEU A 905 -8.46 11.58 -41.87
N VAL A 906 -7.41 10.79 -41.70
CA VAL A 906 -6.14 10.96 -42.43
C VAL A 906 -5.79 9.64 -43.12
N ILE A 907 -5.84 9.65 -44.46
CA ILE A 907 -5.57 8.48 -45.30
C ILE A 907 -4.12 8.53 -45.76
N TRP A 908 -3.33 7.55 -45.34
CA TRP A 908 -1.91 7.43 -45.65
C TRP A 908 -1.68 6.50 -46.84
N ARG A 909 -1.20 7.04 -47.95
CA ARG A 909 -0.71 6.27 -49.11
C ARG A 909 0.82 6.20 -49.15
N ASN A 910 1.39 5.34 -49.99
CA ASN A 910 2.84 5.21 -50.13
C ASN A 910 3.28 5.00 -51.60
N ASP A 911 3.29 6.10 -52.36
CA ASP A 911 3.54 6.11 -53.81
C ASP A 911 4.88 5.46 -54.21
N LYS A 912 5.98 5.76 -53.49
CA LYS A 912 7.30 5.18 -53.82
C LYS A 912 7.37 3.68 -53.54
N TYR A 913 6.71 3.20 -52.48
CA TYR A 913 6.64 1.77 -52.17
C TYR A 913 5.83 1.02 -53.24
N ASN A 914 4.70 1.57 -53.66
CA ASN A 914 3.87 0.94 -54.69
C ASN A 914 4.55 0.93 -56.06
N LYS A 915 5.28 1.98 -56.42
CA LYS A 915 6.18 1.99 -57.59
C LYS A 915 7.33 0.98 -57.46
N TYR A 916 7.89 0.81 -56.26
CA TYR A 916 8.90 -0.21 -55.99
C TYR A 916 8.34 -1.63 -56.17
N LEU A 917 7.10 -1.92 -55.75
CA LEU A 917 6.44 -3.21 -56.01
C LEU A 917 6.29 -3.48 -57.52
N VAL A 918 5.88 -2.50 -58.32
CA VAL A 918 5.81 -2.64 -59.79
C VAL A 918 7.19 -3.02 -60.37
N ILE A 919 8.27 -2.36 -59.94
CA ILE A 919 9.63 -2.67 -60.40
C ILE A 919 10.09 -4.06 -59.91
N LYS A 920 9.79 -4.43 -58.67
CA LYS A 920 10.12 -5.74 -58.08
C LYS A 920 9.49 -6.87 -58.87
N GLU A 921 8.18 -6.79 -59.11
CA GLU A 921 7.43 -7.80 -59.86
C GLU A 921 7.88 -7.89 -61.32
N LEU A 922 8.14 -6.76 -61.99
CA LEU A 922 8.75 -6.75 -63.33
C LEU A 922 10.14 -7.39 -63.35
N SER A 923 10.97 -7.15 -62.32
CA SER A 923 12.31 -7.72 -62.20
C SER A 923 12.26 -9.23 -61.98
N ILE A 924 11.31 -9.73 -61.17
CA ILE A 924 11.05 -11.16 -60.98
C ILE A 924 10.60 -11.79 -62.30
N LEU A 925 9.65 -11.18 -63.02
CA LEU A 925 9.16 -11.68 -64.31
C LEU A 925 10.27 -11.74 -65.38
N GLN A 926 11.10 -10.70 -65.49
CA GLN A 926 12.25 -10.70 -66.41
C GLN A 926 13.30 -11.75 -66.01
N GLY A 927 13.71 -11.76 -64.73
CA GLY A 927 14.73 -12.70 -64.25
C GLY A 927 14.29 -14.16 -64.37
N ARG A 928 13.00 -14.45 -64.12
CA ARG A 928 12.39 -15.77 -64.36
C ARG A 928 12.43 -16.14 -65.83
N LYS A 929 12.09 -15.22 -66.73
CA LYS A 929 12.20 -15.43 -68.18
C LYS A 929 13.64 -15.78 -68.57
N SER A 930 14.61 -14.92 -68.27
CA SER A 930 15.99 -15.10 -68.70
C SER A 930 16.63 -16.37 -68.15
N LYS A 931 16.42 -16.71 -66.87
CA LYS A 931 17.00 -17.92 -66.25
C LYS A 931 16.35 -19.20 -66.75
N ILE A 932 15.05 -19.19 -67.06
CA ILE A 932 14.40 -20.36 -67.66
C ILE A 932 14.80 -20.50 -69.14
N GLU A 933 14.89 -19.42 -69.91
CA GLU A 933 15.42 -19.44 -71.29
C GLU A 933 16.90 -19.85 -71.37
N GLU A 934 17.66 -19.70 -70.28
CA GLU A 934 19.01 -20.26 -70.12
C GLU A 934 18.93 -21.76 -69.81
N LEU A 935 18.19 -22.16 -68.77
CA LEU A 935 17.97 -23.55 -68.35
C LEU A 935 17.46 -24.46 -69.49
N MET A 936 16.53 -23.95 -70.33
CA MET A 936 15.96 -24.66 -71.48
C MET A 936 17.00 -25.11 -72.50
N LYS A 937 18.15 -24.44 -72.61
CA LYS A 937 19.23 -24.79 -73.57
C LYS A 937 19.98 -26.06 -73.17
N GLU A 938 19.85 -26.49 -71.92
CA GLU A 938 20.55 -27.63 -71.33
C GLU A 938 19.61 -28.83 -71.08
N CYS A 939 18.34 -28.72 -71.48
CA CYS A 939 17.28 -29.69 -71.18
C CYS A 939 16.91 -30.57 -72.39
N SER A 940 16.30 -31.73 -72.11
CA SER A 940 15.70 -32.57 -73.17
C SER A 940 14.45 -31.89 -73.77
N PRO A 941 13.97 -32.30 -74.97
CA PRO A 941 12.78 -31.69 -75.59
C PRO A 941 11.54 -31.71 -74.70
N GLN A 942 11.28 -32.82 -74.01
CA GLN A 942 10.14 -32.97 -73.09
C GLN A 942 10.29 -32.07 -71.84
N GLN A 943 11.50 -31.93 -71.31
CA GLN A 943 11.80 -30.99 -70.22
C GLN A 943 11.65 -29.53 -70.66
N HIS A 944 12.07 -29.20 -71.89
CA HIS A 944 11.94 -27.87 -72.48
C HIS A 944 10.46 -27.45 -72.63
N ASP A 945 9.59 -28.31 -73.15
CA ASP A 945 8.15 -27.99 -73.23
C ASP A 945 7.49 -27.92 -71.83
N ASN A 946 7.85 -28.78 -70.88
CA ASN A 946 7.40 -28.64 -69.48
C ASN A 946 7.84 -27.31 -68.86
N LEU A 947 9.11 -26.90 -69.03
CA LEU A 947 9.63 -25.60 -68.58
C LEU A 947 8.89 -24.41 -69.23
N LYS A 948 8.46 -24.57 -70.48
CA LYS A 948 7.76 -23.54 -71.27
C LYS A 948 6.31 -23.38 -70.80
N ILE A 949 5.64 -24.47 -70.46
CA ILE A 949 4.33 -24.46 -69.79
C ILE A 949 4.48 -23.84 -68.39
N TYR A 950 5.47 -24.28 -67.60
CA TYR A 950 5.76 -23.73 -66.27
C TYR A 950 6.02 -22.20 -66.31
N HIS A 951 6.87 -21.72 -67.22
CA HIS A 951 7.14 -20.29 -67.35
C HIS A 951 5.88 -19.49 -67.75
N ARG A 952 5.09 -20.01 -68.71
CA ARG A 952 3.82 -19.40 -69.13
C ARG A 952 2.84 -19.25 -67.95
N LEU A 953 2.70 -20.31 -67.17
CA LEU A 953 1.77 -20.39 -66.05
C LEU A 953 2.27 -19.61 -64.82
N LYS A 954 3.54 -19.72 -64.41
CA LYS A 954 4.11 -18.88 -63.34
C LYS A 954 4.11 -17.39 -63.66
N ARG A 955 4.21 -16.99 -64.93
CA ARG A 955 3.97 -15.59 -65.32
C ARG A 955 2.51 -15.18 -65.10
N LYS A 956 1.53 -16.04 -65.41
CA LYS A 956 0.11 -15.78 -65.12
C LYS A 956 -0.15 -15.72 -63.62
N GLU A 957 0.40 -16.66 -62.84
CA GLU A 957 0.26 -16.72 -61.38
C GLU A 957 0.80 -15.45 -60.70
N GLN A 958 2.03 -15.03 -61.03
CA GLN A 958 2.62 -13.79 -60.49
C GLN A 958 1.75 -12.56 -60.81
N LEU A 959 1.23 -12.50 -62.04
CA LEU A 959 0.30 -11.45 -62.48
C LEU A 959 -1.12 -11.62 -61.93
N GLY A 960 -1.48 -12.68 -61.20
CA GLY A 960 -2.87 -12.93 -60.78
C GLY A 960 -3.85 -13.18 -61.93
N MET A 961 -3.34 -13.55 -63.12
CA MET A 961 -4.11 -13.81 -64.35
C MET A 961 -4.24 -15.31 -64.68
N ILE A 962 -4.17 -16.17 -63.67
CA ILE A 962 -4.24 -17.63 -63.79
C ILE A 962 -5.66 -18.10 -63.47
N THR A 963 -6.26 -18.92 -64.34
CA THR A 963 -7.57 -19.53 -64.07
C THR A 963 -7.42 -20.72 -63.12
N PRO A 964 -8.49 -21.19 -62.44
CA PRO A 964 -8.42 -22.40 -61.61
C PRO A 964 -7.89 -23.64 -62.37
N GLU A 965 -8.32 -23.81 -63.62
CA GLU A 965 -7.88 -24.88 -64.54
C GLU A 965 -6.38 -24.76 -64.87
N GLU A 966 -5.90 -23.55 -65.08
CA GLU A 966 -4.49 -23.28 -65.31
C GLU A 966 -3.64 -23.38 -64.03
N GLN A 967 -4.22 -23.18 -62.85
CA GLN A 967 -3.56 -23.40 -61.56
C GLN A 967 -3.39 -24.91 -61.29
N LEU A 968 -4.40 -25.73 -61.62
CA LEU A 968 -4.26 -27.20 -61.64
C LEU A 968 -3.18 -27.63 -62.64
N SER A 969 -3.26 -27.13 -63.88
CA SER A 969 -2.24 -27.38 -64.93
C SER A 969 -0.83 -27.00 -64.48
N LEU A 970 -0.69 -25.97 -63.64
CA LEU A 970 0.59 -25.52 -63.07
C LEU A 970 1.08 -26.50 -62.00
N ILE A 971 0.21 -27.02 -61.14
CA ILE A 971 0.53 -28.05 -60.14
C ILE A 971 0.98 -29.34 -60.84
N ASP A 972 0.27 -29.77 -61.89
CA ASP A 972 0.64 -30.94 -62.70
C ASP A 972 2.01 -30.73 -63.37
N THR A 973 2.24 -29.56 -63.97
CA THR A 973 3.53 -29.23 -64.60
C THR A 973 4.67 -29.18 -63.57
N ILE A 974 4.43 -28.63 -62.37
CA ILE A 974 5.41 -28.65 -61.27
C ILE A 974 5.71 -30.08 -60.81
N THR A 975 4.70 -30.95 -60.82
CA THR A 975 4.83 -32.37 -60.42
C THR A 975 5.68 -33.13 -61.43
N LEU A 976 5.37 -33.01 -62.74
CA LEU A 976 6.15 -33.60 -63.83
C LEU A 976 7.61 -33.09 -63.87
N ILE A 977 7.85 -31.82 -63.55
CA ILE A 977 9.22 -31.30 -63.43
C ILE A 977 9.91 -31.80 -62.13
N SER A 978 9.14 -32.10 -61.08
CA SER A 978 9.66 -32.58 -59.79
C SER A 978 10.12 -34.05 -59.80
N GLU A 979 9.86 -34.79 -60.87
CA GLU A 979 10.39 -36.14 -61.11
C GLU A 979 11.91 -36.11 -61.32
N ASP A 980 12.42 -35.12 -62.07
CA ASP A 980 13.86 -34.83 -62.17
C ASP A 980 14.32 -33.96 -60.99
N GLN A 981 14.98 -34.59 -60.01
CA GLN A 981 15.49 -33.88 -58.82
C GLN A 981 16.54 -32.80 -59.16
N GLY A 982 17.29 -32.95 -60.24
CA GLY A 982 18.27 -31.95 -60.69
C GLY A 982 17.58 -30.72 -61.28
N LEU A 983 16.62 -30.92 -62.16
CA LEU A 983 15.82 -29.85 -62.75
C LEU A 983 14.97 -29.13 -61.69
N LYS A 984 14.34 -29.90 -60.80
CA LYS A 984 13.61 -29.40 -59.62
C LYS A 984 14.47 -28.50 -58.75
N GLN A 985 15.67 -28.93 -58.36
CA GLN A 985 16.56 -28.12 -57.53
C GLN A 985 17.00 -26.84 -58.28
N ARG A 986 17.25 -26.91 -59.59
CA ARG A 986 17.59 -25.72 -60.39
C ARG A 986 16.43 -24.71 -60.45
N ILE A 987 15.17 -25.15 -60.56
CA ILE A 987 14.02 -24.24 -60.46
C ILE A 987 13.88 -23.64 -59.05
N ILE A 988 14.03 -24.46 -58.01
CA ILE A 988 14.02 -23.98 -56.61
C ILE A 988 15.12 -22.94 -56.38
N ASP A 989 16.33 -23.17 -56.90
CA ASP A 989 17.43 -22.21 -56.84
C ASP A 989 17.16 -20.94 -57.66
N ILE A 990 16.52 -21.06 -58.84
CA ILE A 990 16.08 -19.90 -59.64
C ILE A 990 15.08 -19.05 -58.85
N GLU A 991 14.00 -19.65 -58.34
CA GLU A 991 12.94 -18.95 -57.62
C GLU A 991 13.44 -18.36 -56.29
N ASN A 992 14.24 -19.11 -55.52
CA ASN A 992 14.91 -18.59 -54.32
C ASN A 992 15.81 -17.40 -54.66
N THR A 993 16.59 -17.48 -55.74
CA THR A 993 17.45 -16.37 -56.16
C THR A 993 16.63 -15.15 -56.61
N LEU A 994 15.46 -15.34 -57.23
CA LEU A 994 14.61 -14.24 -57.69
C LEU A 994 13.93 -13.51 -56.53
N HIS A 995 13.43 -14.24 -55.53
CA HIS A 995 12.78 -13.65 -54.36
C HIS A 995 13.78 -13.08 -53.34
N SER A 996 15.04 -13.53 -53.35
CA SER A 996 16.15 -12.92 -52.59
C SER A 996 16.93 -11.87 -53.39
N PHE A 997 16.51 -11.51 -54.60
CA PHE A 997 17.22 -10.56 -55.44
C PHE A 997 17.00 -9.12 -54.94
N TYR A 998 17.99 -8.58 -54.24
CA TYR A 998 18.11 -7.15 -53.98
C TYR A 998 18.13 -6.42 -55.35
N ILE A 999 17.12 -5.60 -55.63
CA ILE A 999 17.04 -4.86 -56.90
C ILE A 999 18.29 -3.98 -57.02
N GLU A 1000 19.00 -4.02 -58.15
CA GLU A 1000 20.22 -3.22 -58.31
C GLU A 1000 19.96 -1.75 -57.97
N LYS A 1001 20.83 -1.14 -57.15
CA LYS A 1001 20.66 0.23 -56.66
C LYS A 1001 20.40 1.26 -57.77
N LYS A 1002 20.85 1.00 -59.01
CA LYS A 1002 20.58 1.81 -60.21
C LYS A 1002 19.09 1.92 -60.60
N LEU A 1003 18.28 0.87 -60.39
CA LEU A 1003 16.84 0.92 -60.67
C LEU A 1003 16.11 1.64 -59.53
N VAL A 1004 16.44 1.27 -58.29
CA VAL A 1004 15.87 1.85 -57.07
C VAL A 1004 16.14 3.36 -56.98
N SER A 1005 17.35 3.82 -57.34
CA SER A 1005 17.74 5.24 -57.35
C SER A 1005 17.04 6.12 -58.40
N ASN A 1006 16.08 5.57 -59.16
CA ASN A 1006 15.30 6.30 -60.15
C ASN A 1006 13.79 6.24 -59.90
N LEU A 1007 13.33 5.72 -58.74
CA LEU A 1007 11.91 5.68 -58.34
C LEU A 1007 11.20 7.03 -58.53
N ASP A 1008 11.82 8.11 -58.07
CA ASP A 1008 11.28 9.48 -58.14
C ASP A 1008 11.14 10.04 -59.57
N LYS A 1009 11.69 9.35 -60.59
CA LYS A 1009 11.53 9.70 -62.02
C LYS A 1009 10.41 8.92 -62.70
N ILE A 1010 9.83 7.94 -62.02
CA ILE A 1010 8.73 7.11 -62.56
C ILE A 1010 7.41 7.81 -62.25
N GLN A 1011 7.05 8.74 -63.14
CA GLN A 1011 5.83 9.54 -63.03
C GLN A 1011 4.59 8.82 -63.59
N ASN A 1012 4.77 7.92 -64.56
CA ASN A 1012 3.67 7.17 -65.18
C ASN A 1012 4.18 5.90 -65.89
N ILE A 1013 3.26 5.07 -66.38
CA ILE A 1013 3.56 3.84 -67.14
C ILE A 1013 4.54 4.01 -68.31
N LYS A 1014 4.56 5.18 -68.99
CA LYS A 1014 5.46 5.44 -70.12
C LYS A 1014 6.92 5.56 -69.66
N SER A 1015 7.18 5.93 -68.41
CA SER A 1015 8.51 5.94 -67.78
C SER A 1015 9.13 4.53 -67.67
N LEU A 1016 8.32 3.46 -67.78
CA LEU A 1016 8.77 2.06 -67.73
C LEU A 1016 8.92 1.43 -69.14
N LYS A 1017 8.78 2.22 -70.22
CA LYS A 1017 8.86 1.71 -71.59
C LYS A 1017 10.24 1.10 -71.89
N GLY A 1018 10.27 -0.21 -72.10
CA GLY A 1018 11.50 -1.01 -72.27
C GLY A 1018 11.82 -1.90 -71.06
N ALA A 1019 11.24 -1.64 -69.89
CA ALA A 1019 11.42 -2.44 -68.67
C ALA A 1019 10.53 -3.71 -68.62
N GLY A 1020 10.10 -4.24 -69.77
CA GLY A 1020 9.30 -5.47 -69.86
C GLY A 1020 8.32 -5.48 -71.02
N ARG A 1021 7.42 -6.47 -71.03
CA ARG A 1021 6.26 -6.49 -71.93
C ARG A 1021 5.27 -5.43 -71.47
N TYR A 1022 4.80 -4.57 -72.37
CA TYR A 1022 3.93 -3.44 -72.01
C TYR A 1022 2.67 -3.85 -71.23
N ARG A 1023 1.97 -4.92 -71.64
CA ARG A 1023 0.79 -5.46 -70.92
C ARG A 1023 1.10 -5.92 -69.48
N ASP A 1024 2.33 -6.34 -69.19
CA ASP A 1024 2.73 -6.83 -67.86
C ASP A 1024 3.02 -5.63 -66.95
N ILE A 1025 3.64 -4.58 -67.51
CA ILE A 1025 3.82 -3.27 -66.85
C ILE A 1025 2.45 -2.64 -66.57
N GLU A 1026 1.54 -2.65 -67.54
CA GLU A 1026 0.19 -2.12 -67.46
C GLU A 1026 -0.65 -2.82 -66.39
N TYR A 1027 -0.63 -4.15 -66.36
CA TYR A 1027 -1.32 -4.91 -65.33
C TYR A 1027 -0.75 -4.62 -63.92
N LEU A 1028 0.57 -4.64 -63.75
CA LEU A 1028 1.20 -4.39 -62.45
C LEU A 1028 1.00 -2.93 -61.98
N TRP A 1029 1.06 -1.96 -62.90
CA TRP A 1029 0.76 -0.56 -62.60
C TRP A 1029 -0.70 -0.39 -62.15
N ASN A 1030 -1.65 -1.02 -62.83
CA ASN A 1030 -3.05 -0.96 -62.43
C ASN A 1030 -3.30 -1.68 -61.08
N ARG A 1031 -2.62 -2.80 -60.82
CA ARG A 1031 -2.72 -3.57 -59.57
C ARG A 1031 -2.23 -2.79 -58.33
N TYR A 1032 -1.10 -2.07 -58.44
CA TYR A 1032 -0.44 -1.43 -57.28
C TYR A 1032 -0.58 0.10 -57.23
N VAL A 1033 -0.93 0.76 -58.34
CA VAL A 1033 -1.06 2.23 -58.40
C VAL A 1033 -2.45 2.65 -58.90
N GLY A 1034 -3.02 1.94 -59.88
CA GLY A 1034 -4.36 2.23 -60.41
C GLY A 1034 -5.48 2.00 -59.39
N LYS A 1035 -5.51 0.82 -58.76
CA LYS A 1035 -6.53 0.43 -57.77
C LYS A 1035 -6.60 1.39 -56.58
N GLU A 1036 -5.46 1.86 -56.09
CA GLU A 1036 -5.44 2.86 -55.00
C GLU A 1036 -6.10 4.19 -55.40
N GLN A 1037 -5.91 4.63 -56.65
CA GLN A 1037 -6.53 5.86 -57.13
C GLN A 1037 -8.05 5.70 -57.36
N GLU A 1038 -8.49 4.52 -57.81
CA GLU A 1038 -9.90 4.16 -57.92
C GLU A 1038 -10.60 4.19 -56.54
N ILE A 1039 -9.96 3.58 -55.53
CA ILE A 1039 -10.42 3.57 -54.13
C ILE A 1039 -10.47 4.98 -53.52
N LEU A 1040 -9.43 5.80 -53.73
CA LEU A 1040 -9.43 7.19 -53.25
C LEU A 1040 -10.55 8.01 -53.91
N ASN A 1041 -10.82 7.79 -55.20
CA ASN A 1041 -11.90 8.47 -55.89
C ASN A 1041 -13.27 8.07 -55.31
N ASP A 1042 -13.53 6.79 -55.06
CA ASP A 1042 -14.78 6.32 -54.44
C ASP A 1042 -14.98 6.89 -53.03
N ILE A 1043 -13.93 6.88 -52.18
CA ILE A 1043 -13.98 7.46 -50.84
C ILE A 1043 -14.31 8.95 -50.89
N MET A 1044 -13.64 9.72 -51.76
CA MET A 1044 -13.88 11.15 -51.88
C MET A 1044 -15.26 11.45 -52.48
N ASN A 1045 -15.75 10.66 -53.43
CA ASN A 1045 -17.10 10.78 -53.97
C ASN A 1045 -18.17 10.51 -52.89
N ASN A 1046 -17.99 9.47 -52.07
CA ASN A 1046 -18.93 9.15 -50.99
C ASN A 1046 -18.89 10.22 -49.87
N ALA A 1047 -17.70 10.75 -49.57
CA ALA A 1047 -17.56 11.89 -48.65
C ALA A 1047 -18.25 13.15 -49.20
N GLN A 1048 -18.12 13.45 -50.50
CA GLN A 1048 -18.84 14.55 -51.15
C GLN A 1048 -20.36 14.36 -51.09
N SER A 1049 -20.89 13.17 -51.34
CA SER A 1049 -22.34 12.91 -51.21
C SER A 1049 -22.87 13.06 -49.78
N ARG A 1050 -21.97 13.11 -48.78
CA ARG A 1050 -22.29 13.31 -47.35
C ARG A 1050 -21.89 14.71 -46.83
N ASN A 1051 -21.38 15.61 -47.68
CA ASN A 1051 -20.75 16.89 -47.30
C ASN A 1051 -19.56 16.78 -46.32
N LEU A 1052 -18.85 15.64 -46.33
CA LEU A 1052 -17.75 15.32 -45.40
C LEU A 1052 -16.34 15.50 -46.01
N GLN A 1053 -16.18 16.02 -47.23
CA GLN A 1053 -14.86 16.07 -47.88
C GLN A 1053 -13.79 16.85 -47.08
N ASP A 1054 -14.18 17.93 -46.39
CA ASP A 1054 -13.26 18.78 -45.61
C ASP A 1054 -12.82 18.15 -44.27
N LYS A 1055 -13.37 16.96 -43.96
CA LYS A 1055 -12.99 16.12 -42.81
C LYS A 1055 -11.96 15.04 -43.21
N ILE A 1056 -11.61 14.88 -44.49
CA ILE A 1056 -10.66 13.85 -44.97
C ILE A 1056 -9.39 14.48 -45.54
N GLU A 1057 -8.24 14.09 -45.00
CA GLU A 1057 -6.89 14.54 -45.40
C GLU A 1057 -6.11 13.37 -46.02
N ILE A 1058 -5.54 13.52 -47.22
CA ILE A 1058 -4.75 12.46 -47.89
C ILE A 1058 -3.26 12.80 -47.82
N LYS A 1059 -2.44 11.90 -47.27
CA LYS A 1059 -0.99 12.10 -47.05
C LYS A 1059 -0.15 11.01 -47.68
N ASP A 1060 1.06 11.38 -48.11
CA ASP A 1060 2.03 10.46 -48.66
C ASP A 1060 3.15 10.17 -47.67
N VAL A 1061 3.18 8.93 -47.17
CA VAL A 1061 4.20 8.40 -46.23
C VAL A 1061 5.62 8.67 -46.74
N SER A 1062 5.83 8.56 -48.05
CA SER A 1062 7.15 8.75 -48.67
C SER A 1062 7.67 10.18 -48.62
N ASN A 1063 6.78 11.17 -48.44
CA ASN A 1063 7.14 12.58 -48.33
C ASN A 1063 7.19 13.01 -46.85
N GLU A 1064 6.18 12.67 -46.07
CA GLU A 1064 6.08 13.06 -44.66
C GLU A 1064 7.13 12.37 -43.77
N LEU A 1065 7.37 11.06 -43.98
CA LEU A 1065 8.35 10.29 -43.22
C LEU A 1065 9.70 10.15 -43.95
N SER A 1066 9.93 10.97 -44.99
CA SER A 1066 11.16 11.06 -45.78
C SER A 1066 12.45 11.23 -44.95
N HIS A 1067 12.34 11.80 -43.75
CA HIS A 1067 13.47 12.04 -42.85
C HIS A 1067 13.84 10.81 -41.99
N SER A 1068 12.98 9.79 -41.93
CA SER A 1068 13.21 8.57 -41.13
C SER A 1068 14.25 7.68 -41.83
N THR A 1069 15.44 7.57 -41.25
CA THR A 1069 16.50 6.66 -41.73
C THR A 1069 16.01 5.23 -41.81
N LEU A 1070 15.19 4.80 -40.85
CA LEU A 1070 14.65 3.45 -40.78
C LEU A 1070 13.64 3.16 -41.90
N ILE A 1071 12.65 4.04 -42.13
CA ILE A 1071 11.66 3.83 -43.21
C ILE A 1071 12.35 3.80 -44.57
N ASN A 1072 13.29 4.71 -44.83
CA ASN A 1072 14.10 4.69 -46.06
C ASN A 1072 14.90 3.39 -46.20
N LYS A 1073 15.61 2.93 -45.16
CA LYS A 1073 16.34 1.65 -45.17
C LYS A 1073 15.39 0.47 -45.47
N LEU A 1074 14.24 0.37 -44.80
CA LEU A 1074 13.30 -0.75 -44.99
C LEU A 1074 12.73 -0.81 -46.41
N VAL A 1075 12.42 0.33 -47.02
CA VAL A 1075 11.97 0.43 -48.43
C VAL A 1075 13.11 0.08 -49.40
N TYR A 1076 14.31 0.62 -49.19
CA TYR A 1076 15.43 0.46 -50.14
C TYR A 1076 16.22 -0.85 -50.00
N ASP A 1077 16.23 -1.47 -48.82
CA ASP A 1077 16.88 -2.77 -48.58
C ASP A 1077 15.90 -3.97 -48.69
N GLY A 1078 14.64 -3.72 -49.06
CA GLY A 1078 13.69 -4.72 -49.55
C GLY A 1078 13.11 -5.66 -48.49
N TYR A 1079 12.79 -5.12 -47.30
CA TYR A 1079 12.35 -5.89 -46.14
C TYR A 1079 10.97 -6.59 -46.32
N GLY A 1080 10.65 -7.56 -45.45
CA GLY A 1080 9.38 -8.31 -45.42
C GLY A 1080 8.15 -7.45 -45.08
N PHE A 1081 6.97 -7.92 -45.52
CA PHE A 1081 5.79 -7.07 -45.69
C PHE A 1081 5.12 -6.56 -44.40
N ASP A 1082 4.98 -7.40 -43.36
CA ASP A 1082 4.15 -7.07 -42.20
C ASP A 1082 4.82 -6.15 -41.17
N ASP A 1083 6.08 -6.42 -40.82
CA ASP A 1083 6.85 -5.53 -39.92
C ASP A 1083 6.91 -4.09 -40.47
N PHE A 1084 6.95 -3.94 -41.80
CA PHE A 1084 6.97 -2.63 -42.45
C PHE A 1084 5.66 -1.85 -42.28
N LYS A 1085 4.49 -2.52 -42.39
CA LYS A 1085 3.19 -1.91 -42.04
C LYS A 1085 3.21 -1.43 -40.58
N GLN A 1086 3.67 -2.26 -39.64
CA GLN A 1086 3.67 -1.89 -38.21
C GLN A 1086 4.66 -0.76 -37.88
N VAL A 1087 5.90 -0.82 -38.37
CA VAL A 1087 6.90 0.25 -38.17
C VAL A 1087 6.41 1.59 -38.78
N MET A 1088 5.69 1.54 -39.90
CA MET A 1088 5.03 2.71 -40.49
C MET A 1088 3.94 3.28 -39.58
N LYS A 1089 3.05 2.44 -39.03
CA LYS A 1089 2.00 2.86 -38.08
C LYS A 1089 2.58 3.59 -36.85
N TYR A 1090 3.68 3.09 -36.28
CA TYR A 1090 4.36 3.77 -35.18
C TYR A 1090 5.04 5.10 -35.59
N ASN A 1091 5.63 5.19 -36.80
CA ASN A 1091 6.23 6.44 -37.28
C ASN A 1091 5.16 7.50 -37.60
N ILE A 1092 3.95 7.10 -38.02
CA ILE A 1092 2.80 7.99 -38.22
C ILE A 1092 2.38 8.62 -36.89
N LEU A 1093 2.05 7.79 -35.88
CA LEU A 1093 1.59 8.26 -34.56
C LEU A 1093 2.63 9.13 -33.82
N TYR A 1094 3.92 8.89 -34.06
CA TYR A 1094 4.99 9.73 -33.54
C TYR A 1094 5.02 11.14 -34.16
N ARG A 1095 4.60 11.29 -35.43
CA ARG A 1095 4.63 12.57 -36.15
C ARG A 1095 3.32 13.35 -36.07
N GLU A 1096 2.19 12.64 -36.02
CA GLU A 1096 0.85 13.21 -35.99
C GLU A 1096 0.00 12.48 -34.93
N PRO A 1097 -0.30 13.12 -33.79
CA PRO A 1097 -1.07 12.51 -32.72
C PRO A 1097 -2.54 12.30 -33.11
N GLY A 1098 -3.03 11.07 -32.95
CA GLY A 1098 -4.40 10.67 -33.24
C GLY A 1098 -4.65 9.19 -32.94
N LEU A 1099 -5.84 8.71 -33.29
CA LEU A 1099 -6.20 7.30 -33.40
C LEU A 1099 -5.50 6.65 -34.58
N LEU A 1100 -5.08 5.39 -34.45
CA LEU A 1100 -4.76 4.53 -35.59
C LEU A 1100 -5.28 3.12 -35.32
N LEU A 1101 -6.04 2.57 -36.26
CA LEU A 1101 -6.77 1.31 -36.07
C LEU A 1101 -5.97 0.09 -36.57
N GLN A 1102 -6.09 -1.04 -35.87
CA GLN A 1102 -5.47 -2.31 -36.29
C GLN A 1102 -6.31 -3.07 -37.34
N LYS A 1103 -7.62 -2.82 -37.39
CA LYS A 1103 -8.60 -3.35 -38.34
C LYS A 1103 -9.70 -2.32 -38.57
N ALA A 1104 -10.56 -2.53 -39.55
CA ALA A 1104 -11.82 -1.80 -39.64
C ALA A 1104 -12.67 -2.05 -38.39
N VAL A 1105 -13.15 -0.97 -37.75
CA VAL A 1105 -14.09 -1.01 -36.62
C VAL A 1105 -15.13 0.09 -36.77
N VAL A 1106 -16.39 -0.20 -36.44
CA VAL A 1106 -17.45 0.81 -36.41
C VAL A 1106 -17.50 1.51 -35.06
N ALA A 1107 -18.06 2.72 -35.02
CA ALA A 1107 -18.38 3.40 -33.77
C ALA A 1107 -19.35 2.55 -32.91
N VAL A 1108 -19.17 2.55 -31.60
CA VAL A 1108 -20.00 1.81 -30.64
C VAL A 1108 -21.40 2.45 -30.59
N PRO A 1109 -22.50 1.68 -30.63
CA PRO A 1109 -23.85 2.24 -30.62
C PRO A 1109 -24.15 2.90 -29.27
N SER A 1110 -24.94 3.96 -29.29
CA SER A 1110 -25.37 4.68 -28.10
C SER A 1110 -26.39 3.85 -27.30
N GLY A 1111 -26.50 4.15 -26.00
CA GLY A 1111 -27.50 3.50 -25.14
C GLY A 1111 -28.93 3.74 -25.63
N GLU A 1112 -29.19 4.91 -26.24
CA GLU A 1112 -30.51 5.24 -26.80
C GLU A 1112 -30.82 4.40 -28.05
N LEU A 1113 -29.84 4.14 -28.92
CA LEU A 1113 -30.02 3.24 -30.06
C LEU A 1113 -30.31 1.80 -29.59
N VAL A 1114 -29.58 1.32 -28.59
CA VAL A 1114 -29.79 -0.03 -28.01
C VAL A 1114 -31.17 -0.15 -27.35
N ASP A 1115 -31.61 0.87 -26.61
CA ASP A 1115 -32.94 0.90 -25.99
C ASP A 1115 -34.07 0.94 -27.04
N ILE A 1116 -33.91 1.71 -28.14
CA ILE A 1116 -34.87 1.74 -29.27
C ILE A 1116 -34.95 0.37 -29.96
N ILE A 1117 -33.83 -0.34 -30.15
CA ILE A 1117 -33.85 -1.67 -30.74
C ILE A 1117 -34.50 -2.68 -29.79
N ASN A 1118 -34.12 -2.68 -28.51
CA ASN A 1118 -34.63 -3.61 -27.50
C ASN A 1118 -36.14 -3.48 -27.26
N LYS A 1119 -36.70 -2.27 -27.43
CA LYS A 1119 -38.15 -1.99 -27.45
C LYS A 1119 -38.91 -2.84 -28.48
N HIS A 1120 -38.29 -3.13 -29.63
CA HIS A 1120 -38.90 -3.91 -30.73
C HIS A 1120 -38.45 -5.38 -30.75
N THR A 1121 -37.23 -5.69 -30.32
CA THR A 1121 -36.71 -7.08 -30.25
C THR A 1121 -37.08 -7.83 -28.97
N SER A 1122 -37.73 -7.18 -28.01
CA SER A 1122 -38.07 -7.74 -26.68
C SER A 1122 -36.85 -8.25 -25.89
N ASN A 1123 -35.70 -7.58 -26.02
CA ASN A 1123 -34.39 -7.97 -25.45
C ASN A 1123 -33.84 -9.31 -25.99
N ASN A 1124 -34.08 -9.63 -27.27
CA ASN A 1124 -33.44 -10.76 -27.93
C ASN A 1124 -32.04 -10.39 -28.48
N ASP A 1125 -30.98 -10.75 -27.77
CA ASP A 1125 -29.58 -10.42 -28.10
C ASP A 1125 -29.18 -10.72 -29.56
N GLU A 1126 -29.62 -11.86 -30.11
CA GLU A 1126 -29.29 -12.27 -31.48
C GLU A 1126 -29.98 -11.38 -32.53
N GLU A 1127 -31.22 -10.97 -32.25
CA GLU A 1127 -32.03 -10.12 -33.14
C GLU A 1127 -31.63 -8.64 -33.03
N THR A 1128 -31.31 -8.17 -31.82
CA THR A 1128 -30.68 -6.86 -31.58
C THR A 1128 -29.35 -6.77 -32.35
N SER A 1129 -28.53 -7.84 -32.31
CA SER A 1129 -27.28 -7.93 -33.08
C SER A 1129 -27.51 -7.95 -34.59
N ALA A 1130 -28.54 -8.64 -35.07
CA ALA A 1130 -28.89 -8.66 -36.50
C ALA A 1130 -29.35 -7.28 -37.01
N ILE A 1131 -30.19 -6.58 -36.24
CA ILE A 1131 -30.68 -5.23 -36.58
C ILE A 1131 -29.54 -4.21 -36.55
N LEU A 1132 -28.68 -4.23 -35.52
CA LEU A 1132 -27.48 -3.37 -35.47
C LEU A 1132 -26.62 -3.54 -36.73
N ASN A 1133 -26.26 -4.77 -37.10
CA ASN A 1133 -25.48 -5.03 -38.31
C ASN A 1133 -26.15 -4.51 -39.59
N LYS A 1134 -27.48 -4.62 -39.69
CA LYS A 1134 -28.26 -4.10 -40.81
C LYS A 1134 -28.33 -2.57 -40.82
N LEU A 1135 -28.34 -1.90 -39.66
CA LEU A 1135 -28.29 -0.43 -39.55
C LEU A 1135 -26.91 0.13 -39.95
N TYR A 1136 -25.81 -0.49 -39.51
CA TYR A 1136 -24.47 -0.10 -39.99
C TYR A 1136 -24.31 -0.34 -41.50
N GLN A 1137 -24.92 -1.40 -42.04
CA GLN A 1137 -24.98 -1.63 -43.49
C GLN A 1137 -25.82 -0.56 -44.21
N HIS A 1138 -26.96 -0.15 -43.64
CA HIS A 1138 -27.85 0.86 -44.21
C HIS A 1138 -27.21 2.25 -44.29
N PHE A 1139 -26.66 2.74 -43.17
CA PHE A 1139 -26.13 4.10 -43.08
C PHE A 1139 -24.71 4.26 -43.66
N PHE A 1140 -23.89 3.21 -43.63
CA PHE A 1140 -22.45 3.31 -43.94
C PHE A 1140 -21.93 2.32 -45.00
N GLY A 1141 -22.76 1.41 -45.51
CA GLY A 1141 -22.38 0.43 -46.54
C GLY A 1141 -22.86 0.76 -47.96
N ASP A 1142 -22.26 0.10 -48.96
CA ASP A 1142 -22.56 0.31 -50.39
C ASP A 1142 -23.58 -0.68 -51.00
N LYS A 1143 -24.11 -1.61 -50.19
CA LYS A 1143 -25.06 -2.65 -50.63
C LYS A 1143 -26.40 -2.41 -49.97
N THR A 1144 -27.48 -2.72 -50.69
CA THR A 1144 -28.83 -2.76 -50.12
C THR A 1144 -28.88 -3.69 -48.90
N VAL A 1145 -29.74 -3.37 -47.94
CA VAL A 1145 -30.01 -4.28 -46.82
C VAL A 1145 -30.92 -5.38 -47.33
N ASP A 1146 -30.32 -6.47 -47.78
CA ASP A 1146 -31.06 -7.64 -48.24
C ASP A 1146 -31.67 -8.38 -47.03
N PHE A 1147 -32.84 -9.00 -47.26
CA PHE A 1147 -33.57 -9.84 -46.32
C PHE A 1147 -34.05 -11.08 -47.08
N ASP A 1148 -33.69 -12.27 -46.59
CA ASP A 1148 -34.15 -13.54 -47.14
C ASP A 1148 -35.62 -13.82 -46.80
N SER A 1149 -36.17 -14.80 -47.50
CA SER A 1149 -37.54 -15.33 -47.45
C SER A 1149 -37.90 -16.12 -46.18
N SER A 1150 -36.99 -16.30 -45.21
CA SER A 1150 -37.28 -17.03 -43.97
C SER A 1150 -38.19 -16.23 -43.02
N ILE A 1151 -38.91 -16.94 -42.15
CA ILE A 1151 -39.88 -16.34 -41.22
C ILE A 1151 -39.17 -15.48 -40.17
N GLU A 1152 -38.00 -15.92 -39.73
CA GLU A 1152 -37.10 -15.19 -38.83
C GLU A 1152 -36.64 -13.88 -39.47
N GLU A 1153 -36.14 -13.92 -40.71
CA GLU A 1153 -35.54 -12.76 -41.38
C GLU A 1153 -36.60 -11.73 -41.82
N GLN A 1154 -37.82 -12.16 -42.13
CA GLN A 1154 -38.96 -11.25 -42.30
C GLN A 1154 -39.40 -10.59 -40.97
N ARG A 1155 -39.20 -11.23 -39.80
CA ARG A 1155 -39.39 -10.57 -38.50
C ARG A 1155 -38.29 -9.53 -38.24
N VAL A 1156 -37.03 -9.88 -38.50
CA VAL A 1156 -35.89 -8.94 -38.43
C VAL A 1156 -36.14 -7.73 -39.34
N LYS A 1157 -36.74 -7.94 -40.52
CA LYS A 1157 -37.14 -6.87 -41.44
C LYS A 1157 -38.16 -5.90 -40.84
N ILE A 1158 -39.26 -6.41 -40.29
CA ILE A 1158 -40.31 -5.58 -39.68
C ILE A 1158 -39.71 -4.76 -38.51
N ASN A 1159 -38.92 -5.41 -37.65
CA ASN A 1159 -38.29 -4.75 -36.51
C ASN A 1159 -37.22 -3.72 -36.95
N PHE A 1160 -36.48 -3.98 -38.03
CA PHE A 1160 -35.56 -3.01 -38.64
C PHE A 1160 -36.30 -1.79 -39.21
N GLU A 1161 -37.40 -1.98 -39.95
CA GLU A 1161 -38.20 -0.88 -40.51
C GLU A 1161 -38.85 -0.03 -39.41
N LEU A 1162 -39.31 -0.66 -38.31
CA LEU A 1162 -39.81 0.06 -37.12
C LEU A 1162 -38.72 0.88 -36.42
N VAL A 1163 -37.55 0.28 -36.16
CA VAL A 1163 -36.41 1.01 -35.56
C VAL A 1163 -36.00 2.20 -36.45
N LEU A 1164 -35.87 2.00 -37.75
CA LEU A 1164 -35.50 3.05 -38.70
C LEU A 1164 -36.47 4.24 -38.67
N SER A 1165 -37.74 4.01 -38.35
CA SER A 1165 -38.76 5.06 -38.21
C SER A 1165 -38.69 5.87 -36.89
N GLU A 1166 -37.91 5.43 -35.91
CA GLU A 1166 -37.70 6.12 -34.63
C GLU A 1166 -36.32 6.82 -34.52
N LEU A 1167 -35.47 6.71 -35.55
CA LEU A 1167 -34.16 7.37 -35.60
C LEU A 1167 -34.25 8.75 -36.27
N ASP A 1168 -33.63 9.75 -35.64
CA ASP A 1168 -33.38 11.05 -36.27
C ASP A 1168 -32.19 10.92 -37.26
N ILE A 1169 -32.53 10.72 -38.54
CA ILE A 1169 -31.56 10.50 -39.64
C ILE A 1169 -30.70 11.75 -39.91
N ASP A 1170 -31.19 12.96 -39.57
CA ASP A 1170 -30.41 14.19 -39.69
C ASP A 1170 -29.40 14.36 -38.52
N ASN A 1171 -29.49 13.52 -37.49
CA ASN A 1171 -28.64 13.56 -36.29
C ASN A 1171 -28.11 12.16 -35.89
N LEU A 1172 -27.58 11.41 -36.86
CA LEU A 1172 -27.04 10.06 -36.62
C LEU A 1172 -25.97 9.96 -35.53
N GLY A 1173 -25.22 11.04 -35.23
CA GLY A 1173 -24.20 11.04 -34.17
C GLY A 1173 -24.73 10.90 -32.74
N LYS A 1174 -26.06 10.88 -32.57
CA LYS A 1174 -26.78 10.59 -31.33
C LYS A 1174 -26.91 9.07 -31.05
N TYR A 1175 -26.71 8.22 -32.06
CA TYR A 1175 -27.09 6.81 -32.10
C TYR A 1175 -25.90 5.87 -32.36
#